data_AF-A0AAW9SB88-F1
#
_entry.id   AF-A0AAW9SB88-F1
#
_cell.length_a   1.000
_cell.length_b   1.000
_cell.length_c   1.000
_cell.angle_alpha   90.00
_cell.angle_beta   90.00
_cell.angle_gamma   90.00
#
_symmetry.space_group_name_H-M   'P 1'
#
loop_
_entity.id
_entity.type
_entity.pdbx_description
1 polymer ?
#
loop_
_entity_poly.entity_id
_entity_poly.type
_entity_poly.pdbx_seq_one_letter_code
_entity_poly.pdbx_strand_id
1 'polypeptide(L)'
;MWELNFETTKDKLSAVGALLNRHPYLPIENLRFNRNFVELIMKSAEVKEALQEDGHPLTVEALPRIGASFFEKQNTDYDQDKVNVAHQELDRAFNLVVELLDNSCSNVKDDLYKLQQVTKEKNRTGYNKVFKKNLISFAKIAPLLYDAEGNALSGHLSFDPNLYPPRELENIYCDFFSAHLAPVLIHFANNKGFGTLHHTVSYILNQFIPKVITPAIQRYSSENEIVSKRTISLEQVPPAYTPLRGALAGDCSMVSVPFYGMIKDSYCFWIRKSQDFDEKPSGYVYLITTEVHGKILPYVFTVNGPTLTVEDVQATLHLLAHHFDSKQLLIADLEYNSFWINTLAVRTAYDSLGGVPTEVDLPKGWGKIAALSQSNYYPDYYHEQNARHAKLTEINPTDFWDELYTYEPIVGYTYPENLKGLPVVSRALLAYYSKGMLEEDQVSECIDLLDLQKDDLEATSVLNDAYLHQRLTVDNFKILHSRFKFSLDFLNSFHTEIKAPLIGQLFREMYEAFPEKEWVNIIVKTDNEVSEMLQGMWDENNKFIGWMSRYDTLRDLKASLPDVYLPNYWSELSKMLFLPNGYPDIHVCRKVVKNFRSVGTIENFLEYLLTYPVVMEHISTSDSRWRDFFIRAQHLLEDRERLQIAIRSIYLDHLFEEGRNHDESPWHLADTVDNYELITGKQDDDLRERVVRKYYAKPEDEAFKKDFYNRLYLKEESLS
;
A
#
# COMPACT_ATOMS: atom_id res chain seq x y z
N MET A 1 -35.22 1.48 -9.80
CA MET A 1 -35.48 0.25 -9.03
C MET A 1 -35.55 -0.89 -10.02
N TRP A 2 -34.81 -1.96 -9.80
CA TRP A 2 -34.89 -3.18 -10.61
C TRP A 2 -34.72 -4.42 -9.72
N GLU A 3 -35.15 -5.58 -10.19
CA GLU A 3 -35.22 -6.82 -9.42
C GLU A 3 -34.10 -7.79 -9.84
N LEU A 4 -33.38 -8.35 -8.86
CA LEU A 4 -32.37 -9.38 -9.08
C LEU A 4 -33.08 -10.70 -9.43
N ASN A 5 -32.91 -11.15 -10.67
CA ASN A 5 -33.37 -12.45 -11.12
C ASN A 5 -32.24 -13.50 -10.97
N PHE A 6 -32.59 -14.71 -10.55
CA PHE A 6 -31.71 -15.86 -10.40
C PHE A 6 -32.20 -17.11 -11.16
N GLU A 7 -33.12 -16.94 -12.12
CA GLU A 7 -33.74 -18.04 -12.88
C GLU A 7 -32.78 -18.68 -13.90
N THR A 8 -32.10 -17.88 -14.74
CA THR A 8 -31.22 -18.39 -15.80
C THR A 8 -29.73 -18.24 -15.46
N THR A 9 -28.85 -18.98 -16.17
CA THR A 9 -27.39 -18.82 -16.07
C THR A 9 -26.98 -17.36 -16.26
N LYS A 10 -27.48 -16.74 -17.34
CA LYS A 10 -27.24 -15.33 -17.63
C LYS A 10 -27.70 -14.43 -16.50
N ASP A 11 -28.86 -14.73 -15.91
CA ASP A 11 -29.41 -13.84 -14.88
C ASP A 11 -28.57 -13.87 -13.61
N LYS A 12 -28.19 -15.07 -13.17
CA LYS A 12 -27.30 -15.28 -12.02
C LYS A 12 -25.95 -14.60 -12.21
N LEU A 13 -25.32 -14.80 -13.38
CA LEU A 13 -24.02 -14.19 -13.70
C LEU A 13 -24.10 -12.66 -13.71
N SER A 14 -25.19 -12.10 -14.19
CA SER A 14 -25.37 -10.67 -14.28
C SER A 14 -25.74 -10.02 -12.95
N ALA A 15 -26.48 -10.72 -12.08
CA ALA A 15 -26.71 -10.31 -10.70
C ALA A 15 -25.40 -10.14 -9.93
N VAL A 16 -24.44 -11.04 -10.12
CA VAL A 16 -23.09 -10.91 -9.55
C VAL A 16 -22.25 -9.90 -10.34
N GLY A 17 -22.37 -9.88 -11.66
CA GLY A 17 -21.64 -8.94 -12.53
C GLY A 17 -21.93 -7.47 -12.23
N ALA A 18 -23.16 -7.12 -11.84
CA ALA A 18 -23.52 -5.77 -11.40
C ALA A 18 -22.71 -5.33 -10.16
N LEU A 19 -22.53 -6.24 -9.19
CA LEU A 19 -21.67 -6.00 -8.03
C LEU A 19 -20.21 -5.84 -8.44
N LEU A 20 -19.70 -6.69 -9.33
CA LEU A 20 -18.30 -6.63 -9.78
C LEU A 20 -17.99 -5.39 -10.62
N ASN A 21 -18.98 -4.89 -11.36
CA ASN A 21 -18.84 -3.65 -12.11
C ASN A 21 -18.69 -2.45 -11.16
N ARG A 22 -19.46 -2.42 -10.07
CA ARG A 22 -19.37 -1.38 -9.04
C ARG A 22 -18.13 -1.53 -8.16
N HIS A 23 -17.73 -2.77 -7.85
CA HIS A 23 -16.61 -3.09 -6.97
C HIS A 23 -15.64 -4.07 -7.63
N PRO A 24 -14.82 -3.62 -8.60
CA PRO A 24 -13.96 -4.50 -9.41
C PRO A 24 -12.85 -5.18 -8.61
N TYR A 25 -12.50 -4.66 -7.43
CA TYR A 25 -11.53 -5.26 -6.51
C TYR A 25 -12.08 -6.46 -5.72
N LEU A 26 -13.42 -6.62 -5.65
CA LEU A 26 -14.07 -7.64 -4.81
C LEU A 26 -13.60 -9.08 -5.08
N PRO A 27 -13.48 -9.56 -6.34
CA PRO A 27 -13.11 -10.95 -6.60
C PRO A 27 -11.73 -11.30 -6.04
N ILE A 28 -10.74 -10.41 -6.24
CA ILE A 28 -9.36 -10.61 -5.76
C ILE A 28 -9.31 -10.55 -4.24
N GLU A 29 -9.94 -9.54 -3.65
CA GLU A 29 -9.97 -9.35 -2.20
C GLU A 29 -10.65 -10.49 -1.45
N ASN A 30 -11.56 -11.20 -2.12
CA ASN A 30 -12.25 -12.34 -1.55
C ASN A 30 -11.41 -13.65 -1.58
N LEU A 31 -10.36 -13.74 -2.42
CA LEU A 31 -9.52 -14.94 -2.53
C LEU A 31 -8.90 -15.37 -1.19
N ARG A 32 -8.51 -14.41 -0.35
CA ARG A 32 -7.94 -14.66 0.98
C ARG A 32 -8.88 -15.36 1.95
N PHE A 33 -10.19 -15.29 1.72
CA PHE A 33 -11.19 -15.98 2.56
C PHE A 33 -11.52 -17.36 2.03
N ASN A 34 -11.08 -17.71 0.81
CA ASN A 34 -11.40 -18.95 0.12
C ASN A 34 -12.91 -19.26 0.15
N ARG A 35 -13.73 -18.25 -0.16
CA ARG A 35 -15.19 -18.38 -0.19
C ARG A 35 -15.72 -18.12 -1.59
N ASN A 36 -16.71 -18.93 -1.95
CA ASN A 36 -17.45 -18.73 -3.17
C ASN A 36 -18.43 -17.56 -3.00
N PHE A 37 -18.02 -16.35 -3.38
CA PHE A 37 -18.88 -15.16 -3.27
C PHE A 37 -20.11 -15.24 -4.19
N VAL A 38 -20.00 -16.00 -5.29
CA VAL A 38 -21.10 -16.25 -6.22
C VAL A 38 -22.18 -17.07 -5.50
N GLU A 39 -21.78 -18.13 -4.80
CA GLU A 39 -22.69 -18.98 -4.03
C GLU A 39 -23.46 -18.20 -2.97
N LEU A 40 -22.79 -17.31 -2.24
CA LEU A 40 -23.44 -16.51 -1.19
C LEU A 40 -24.50 -15.56 -1.75
N ILE A 41 -24.24 -14.92 -2.90
CA ILE A 41 -25.24 -14.06 -3.55
C ILE A 41 -26.39 -14.90 -4.09
N MET A 42 -26.12 -16.04 -4.74
CA MET A 42 -27.16 -16.89 -5.29
C MET A 42 -28.10 -17.44 -4.19
N LYS A 43 -27.55 -17.77 -3.02
CA LYS A 43 -28.33 -18.20 -1.84
C LYS A 43 -29.27 -17.12 -1.28
N SER A 44 -29.11 -15.86 -1.65
CA SER A 44 -30.05 -14.81 -1.25
C SER A 44 -31.48 -15.09 -1.75
N ALA A 45 -31.65 -15.75 -2.91
CA ALA A 45 -32.97 -16.15 -3.40
C ALA A 45 -33.68 -17.11 -2.42
N GLU A 46 -33.00 -18.18 -2.03
CA GLU A 46 -33.51 -19.19 -1.08
C GLU A 46 -33.78 -18.59 0.30
N VAL A 47 -32.89 -17.72 0.78
CA VAL A 47 -33.07 -17.04 2.08
C VAL A 47 -34.28 -16.10 2.05
N LYS A 48 -34.47 -15.38 0.94
CA LYS A 48 -35.65 -14.52 0.78
C LYS A 48 -36.93 -15.36 0.80
N GLU A 49 -36.96 -16.49 0.11
CA GLU A 49 -38.11 -17.41 0.14
C GLU A 49 -38.41 -17.89 1.57
N ALA A 50 -37.38 -18.26 2.34
CA ALA A 50 -37.53 -18.68 3.73
C ALA A 50 -38.00 -17.56 4.66
N LEU A 51 -37.54 -16.32 4.45
CA LEU A 51 -37.96 -15.15 5.23
C LEU A 51 -39.40 -14.71 4.89
N GLN A 52 -39.87 -14.94 3.67
CA GLN A 52 -41.18 -14.51 3.19
C GLN A 52 -41.36 -12.99 3.37
N GLU A 53 -42.44 -12.56 4.02
CA GLU A 53 -42.76 -11.15 4.29
C GLU A 53 -41.78 -10.44 5.25
N ASP A 54 -41.00 -11.22 6.02
CA ASP A 54 -39.99 -10.69 6.96
C ASP A 54 -38.67 -10.30 6.26
N GLY A 55 -38.49 -10.68 4.99
CA GLY A 55 -37.27 -10.41 4.24
C GLY A 55 -37.37 -9.18 3.34
N HIS A 56 -36.27 -8.47 3.14
CA HIS A 56 -36.17 -7.43 2.11
C HIS A 56 -36.43 -7.98 0.71
N PRO A 57 -37.11 -7.23 -0.18
CA PRO A 57 -37.18 -7.60 -1.59
C PRO A 57 -35.77 -7.70 -2.19
N LEU A 58 -35.59 -8.56 -3.19
CA LEU A 58 -34.35 -8.68 -3.95
C LEU A 58 -34.26 -7.57 -5.02
N THR A 59 -34.57 -6.35 -4.62
CA THR A 59 -34.53 -5.19 -5.50
C THR A 59 -33.29 -4.35 -5.20
N VAL A 60 -32.72 -3.78 -6.24
CA VAL A 60 -31.72 -2.73 -6.10
C VAL A 60 -32.42 -1.39 -6.30
N GLU A 61 -32.54 -0.66 -5.19
CA GLU A 61 -33.11 0.67 -5.14
C GLU A 61 -32.02 1.74 -5.24
N ALA A 62 -32.44 3.00 -5.31
CA ALA A 62 -31.50 4.10 -5.20
C ALA A 62 -30.99 4.16 -3.75
N LEU A 63 -29.72 3.82 -3.54
CA LEU A 63 -29.18 3.63 -2.19
C LEU A 63 -28.52 4.89 -1.66
N PRO A 64 -28.77 5.25 -0.38
CA PRO A 64 -28.22 6.46 0.20
C PRO A 64 -26.71 6.41 0.35
N ARG A 65 -26.12 7.59 0.20
CA ARG A 65 -24.73 7.90 0.47
C ARG A 65 -24.66 9.14 1.32
N ILE A 66 -23.88 9.07 2.39
CA ILE A 66 -23.63 10.20 3.27
C ILE A 66 -22.15 10.24 3.58
N GLY A 67 -21.62 11.43 3.81
CA GLY A 67 -20.25 11.55 4.30
C GLY A 67 -20.07 12.82 5.08
N ALA A 68 -18.95 12.90 5.77
CA ALA A 68 -18.56 14.11 6.46
C ALA A 68 -17.04 14.20 6.56
N SER A 69 -16.56 15.41 6.73
CA SER A 69 -15.22 15.65 7.25
C SER A 69 -15.28 16.13 8.68
N PHE A 70 -14.32 15.68 9.48
CA PHE A 70 -14.20 15.96 10.90
C PHE A 70 -12.73 16.08 11.29
N PHE A 71 -12.46 16.65 12.46
CA PHE A 71 -11.11 16.68 13.03
C PHE A 71 -10.93 15.55 14.02
N GLU A 72 -9.76 14.92 14.01
CA GLU A 72 -9.44 13.77 14.88
C GLU A 72 -9.65 14.07 16.38
N LYS A 73 -9.43 15.31 16.81
CA LYS A 73 -9.74 15.77 18.16
C LYS A 73 -10.92 16.75 18.11
N GLN A 74 -11.83 16.66 19.09
CA GLN A 74 -12.88 17.66 19.31
C GLN A 74 -12.31 18.92 19.98
N ASN A 75 -13.03 20.05 19.89
CA ASN A 75 -12.60 21.35 20.43
C ASN A 75 -11.26 21.83 19.87
N THR A 76 -11.16 21.90 18.54
CA THR A 76 -9.98 22.41 17.84
C THR A 76 -10.17 23.85 17.39
N ASP A 77 -9.09 24.62 17.40
CA ASP A 77 -9.11 26.02 16.96
C ASP A 77 -7.90 26.35 16.09
N TYR A 78 -7.95 27.48 15.40
CA TYR A 78 -6.81 28.02 14.67
C TYR A 78 -5.85 28.74 15.63
N ASP A 79 -4.56 28.63 15.36
CA ASP A 79 -3.56 29.40 16.08
C ASP A 79 -3.59 30.86 15.58
N GLN A 80 -4.23 31.73 16.36
CA GLN A 80 -4.44 33.12 15.98
C GLN A 80 -3.12 33.89 15.75
N ASP A 81 -2.02 33.52 16.41
CA ASP A 81 -0.73 34.15 16.17
C ASP A 81 -0.21 33.81 14.77
N LYS A 82 -0.39 32.56 14.32
CA LYS A 82 -0.03 32.14 12.95
C LYS A 82 -0.93 32.78 11.90
N VAL A 83 -2.23 32.90 12.17
CA VAL A 83 -3.19 33.64 11.32
C VAL A 83 -2.74 35.09 11.16
N ASN A 84 -2.41 35.76 12.27
CA ASN A 84 -1.95 37.14 12.26
C ASN A 84 -0.64 37.31 11.48
N VAL A 85 0.30 36.36 11.58
CA VAL A 85 1.55 36.37 10.79
C VAL A 85 1.25 36.28 9.28
N ALA A 86 0.34 35.39 8.88
CA ALA A 86 -0.05 35.27 7.48
C ALA A 86 -0.69 36.56 6.95
N HIS A 87 -1.65 37.11 7.70
CA HIS A 87 -2.29 38.38 7.35
C HIS A 87 -1.31 39.54 7.24
N GLN A 88 -0.34 39.64 8.17
CA GLN A 88 0.70 40.68 8.10
C GLN A 88 1.60 40.54 6.87
N GLU A 89 1.98 39.31 6.50
CA GLU A 89 2.78 39.08 5.30
C GLU A 89 2.03 39.40 4.01
N LEU A 90 0.73 39.10 3.97
CA LEU A 90 -0.15 39.45 2.86
C LEU A 90 -0.38 40.97 2.77
N ASP A 91 -0.66 41.64 3.89
CA ASP A 91 -0.83 43.09 3.94
C ASP A 91 0.43 43.83 3.48
N ARG A 92 1.62 43.42 3.94
CA ARG A 92 2.89 43.98 3.47
C ARG A 92 3.10 43.80 1.97
N ALA A 93 2.78 42.61 1.45
CA ALA A 93 2.90 42.32 0.02
C ALA A 93 1.88 43.14 -0.79
N PHE A 94 0.66 43.26 -0.28
CA PHE A 94 -0.43 44.01 -0.89
C PHE A 94 -0.06 45.50 -0.99
N ASN A 95 0.31 46.13 0.12
CA ASN A 95 0.69 47.55 0.16
C ASN A 95 1.83 47.87 -0.82
N LEU A 96 2.82 46.98 -0.94
CA LEU A 96 3.91 47.15 -1.91
C LEU A 96 3.40 47.05 -3.37
N VAL A 97 2.54 46.09 -3.68
CA VAL A 97 2.07 45.87 -5.06
C VAL A 97 1.09 46.96 -5.48
N VAL A 98 0.21 47.38 -4.58
CA VAL A 98 -0.73 48.48 -4.81
C VAL A 98 -0.01 49.79 -5.14
N GLU A 99 1.07 50.11 -4.43
CA GLU A 99 1.92 51.27 -4.74
C GLU A 99 2.56 51.16 -6.14
N LEU A 100 2.97 49.96 -6.54
CA LEU A 100 3.62 49.72 -7.83
C LEU A 100 2.65 49.68 -9.02
N LEU A 101 1.36 49.41 -8.76
CA LEU A 101 0.30 49.35 -9.75
C LEU A 101 -0.61 50.58 -9.75
N ASP A 102 -0.30 51.63 -8.98
CA ASP A 102 -1.09 52.87 -8.86
C ASP A 102 -2.56 52.65 -8.43
N ASN A 103 -2.81 51.74 -7.49
CA ASN A 103 -4.15 51.40 -6.98
C ASN A 103 -5.15 50.83 -8.01
N SER A 104 -4.66 50.31 -9.14
CA SER A 104 -5.50 49.66 -10.16
C SER A 104 -4.84 48.40 -10.69
N CYS A 105 -5.60 47.33 -10.87
CA CYS A 105 -5.20 46.14 -11.64
C CYS A 105 -6.14 45.95 -12.83
N SER A 106 -5.66 45.21 -13.82
CA SER A 106 -6.37 45.00 -15.09
C SER A 106 -6.34 43.53 -15.49
N ASN A 107 -5.17 43.03 -15.82
CA ASN A 107 -4.90 41.61 -16.02
C ASN A 107 -3.44 41.34 -15.67
N VAL A 108 -3.17 40.09 -15.29
CA VAL A 108 -1.85 39.62 -14.85
C VAL A 108 -0.74 40.02 -15.81
N LYS A 109 -0.98 39.95 -17.13
CA LYS A 109 0.02 40.26 -18.15
C LYS A 109 0.42 41.73 -18.08
N ASP A 110 -0.57 42.62 -18.20
CA ASP A 110 -0.32 44.08 -18.24
C ASP A 110 0.26 44.57 -16.91
N ASP A 111 -0.21 44.03 -15.80
CA ASP A 111 0.27 44.39 -14.46
C ASP A 111 1.70 43.89 -14.21
N LEU A 112 2.09 42.72 -14.74
CA LEU A 112 3.49 42.26 -14.73
C LEU A 112 4.42 43.16 -15.55
N TYR A 113 3.97 43.63 -16.72
CA TYR A 113 4.74 44.59 -17.53
C TYR A 113 4.87 45.94 -16.84
N LYS A 114 3.79 46.43 -16.22
CA LYS A 114 3.81 47.66 -15.41
C LYS A 114 4.80 47.53 -14.24
N LEU A 115 4.74 46.42 -13.50
CA LEU A 115 5.68 46.11 -12.41
C LEU A 115 7.14 46.15 -12.88
N GLN A 116 7.42 45.59 -14.05
CA GLN A 116 8.75 45.58 -14.65
C GLN A 116 9.23 46.99 -15.00
N GLN A 117 8.38 47.80 -15.64
CA GLN A 117 8.70 49.17 -16.04
C GLN A 117 8.96 50.05 -14.81
N VAL A 118 8.03 50.08 -13.85
CA VAL A 118 8.15 50.88 -12.62
C VAL A 118 9.39 50.50 -11.82
N THR A 119 9.70 49.20 -11.73
CA THR A 119 10.90 48.74 -11.01
C THR A 119 12.19 49.18 -11.71
N LYS A 120 12.22 49.14 -13.06
CA LYS A 120 13.37 49.57 -13.86
C LYS A 120 13.61 51.07 -13.79
N GLU A 121 12.54 51.86 -13.73
CA GLU A 121 12.58 53.32 -13.61
C GLU A 121 13.05 53.75 -12.23
N LYS A 122 12.49 53.15 -11.16
CA LYS A 122 12.83 53.50 -9.77
C LYS A 122 14.21 52.99 -9.34
N ASN A 123 14.76 51.92 -9.94
CA ASN A 123 15.98 51.24 -9.44
C ASN A 123 16.96 50.81 -10.55
N ARG A 124 17.61 51.78 -11.22
CA ARG A 124 18.57 51.50 -12.30
C ARG A 124 19.79 50.67 -11.85
N THR A 125 20.30 50.89 -10.63
CA THR A 125 21.35 50.07 -10.00
C THR A 125 20.69 49.05 -9.05
N GLY A 126 20.88 47.75 -9.30
CA GLY A 126 20.28 46.69 -8.47
C GLY A 126 18.88 46.24 -8.90
N TYR A 127 18.41 46.67 -10.08
CA TYR A 127 17.12 46.29 -10.69
C TYR A 127 16.75 44.82 -10.47
N ASN A 128 17.64 43.87 -10.81
CA ASN A 128 17.34 42.44 -10.72
C ASN A 128 16.96 41.97 -9.31
N LYS A 129 17.60 42.53 -8.25
CA LYS A 129 17.31 42.17 -6.86
C LYS A 129 15.97 42.76 -6.40
N VAL A 130 15.70 44.01 -6.74
CA VAL A 130 14.44 44.70 -6.40
C VAL A 130 13.27 44.10 -7.16
N PHE A 131 13.44 43.84 -8.46
CA PHE A 131 12.42 43.21 -9.31
C PHE A 131 12.07 41.81 -8.83
N LYS A 132 13.05 41.00 -8.41
CA LYS A 132 12.77 39.69 -7.80
C LYS A 132 11.94 39.83 -6.52
N LYS A 133 12.24 40.80 -5.65
CA LYS A 133 11.45 41.06 -4.43
C LYS A 133 10.01 41.47 -4.77
N ASN A 134 9.84 42.38 -5.71
CA ASN A 134 8.53 42.86 -6.15
C ASN A 134 7.71 41.74 -6.81
N LEU A 135 8.34 40.89 -7.61
CA LEU A 135 7.70 39.70 -8.19
C LEU A 135 7.24 38.70 -7.12
N ILE A 136 8.01 38.50 -6.06
CA ILE A 136 7.59 37.63 -4.94
C ILE A 136 6.35 38.22 -4.26
N SER A 137 6.36 39.52 -3.94
CA SER A 137 5.19 40.17 -3.34
C SER A 137 3.97 40.13 -4.26
N PHE A 138 4.16 40.35 -5.56
CA PHE A 138 3.10 40.20 -6.56
C PHE A 138 2.53 38.78 -6.57
N ALA A 139 3.40 37.76 -6.64
CA ALA A 139 2.95 36.36 -6.67
C ALA A 139 2.27 35.93 -5.37
N LYS A 140 2.66 36.50 -4.21
CA LYS A 140 1.97 36.26 -2.93
C LYS A 140 0.51 36.70 -2.99
N ILE A 141 0.23 37.91 -3.51
CA ILE A 141 -1.12 38.49 -3.45
C ILE A 141 -1.93 38.31 -4.74
N ALA A 142 -1.33 37.82 -5.82
CA ALA A 142 -2.02 37.53 -7.08
C ALA A 142 -3.32 36.70 -6.92
N PRO A 143 -3.39 35.66 -6.05
CA PRO A 143 -4.63 34.91 -5.84
C PRO A 143 -5.81 35.74 -5.35
N LEU A 144 -5.54 36.88 -4.72
CA LEU A 144 -6.55 37.80 -4.20
C LEU A 144 -6.98 38.84 -5.25
N LEU A 145 -6.21 38.97 -6.34
CA LEU A 145 -6.40 40.03 -7.32
C LEU A 145 -6.96 39.53 -8.65
N TYR A 146 -6.75 38.26 -8.99
CA TYR A 146 -7.05 37.74 -10.32
C TYR A 146 -7.85 36.43 -10.31
N ASP A 147 -8.67 36.25 -11.34
CA ASP A 147 -9.40 35.01 -11.63
C ASP A 147 -8.51 33.92 -12.26
N ALA A 148 -9.11 32.77 -12.59
CA ALA A 148 -8.40 31.62 -13.18
C ALA A 148 -7.85 31.92 -14.58
N GLU A 149 -8.42 32.89 -15.30
CA GLU A 149 -7.95 33.36 -16.60
C GLU A 149 -6.91 34.48 -16.50
N GLY A 150 -6.66 35.01 -15.30
CA GLY A 150 -5.72 36.10 -15.03
C GLY A 150 -6.28 37.50 -15.24
N ASN A 151 -7.61 37.68 -15.29
CA ASN A 151 -8.25 38.99 -15.26
C ASN A 151 -8.44 39.48 -13.83
N ALA A 152 -8.44 40.80 -13.63
CA ALA A 152 -8.65 41.38 -12.32
C ALA A 152 -10.05 41.08 -11.76
N LEU A 153 -10.13 40.63 -10.50
CA LEU A 153 -11.38 40.42 -9.77
C LEU A 153 -12.11 41.74 -9.45
N SER A 154 -11.37 42.84 -9.32
CA SER A 154 -11.91 44.20 -9.17
C SER A 154 -10.94 45.25 -9.71
N GLY A 155 -11.46 46.42 -10.15
CA GLY A 155 -10.62 47.52 -10.65
C GLY A 155 -9.97 48.39 -9.56
N HIS A 156 -10.37 48.22 -8.29
CA HIS A 156 -9.84 48.94 -7.14
C HIS A 156 -9.34 47.97 -6.08
N LEU A 157 -8.08 48.17 -5.69
CA LEU A 157 -7.37 47.29 -4.76
C LEU A 157 -7.63 47.73 -3.31
N SER A 158 -8.28 46.89 -2.51
CA SER A 158 -8.30 47.00 -1.04
C SER A 158 -8.08 45.63 -0.40
N PHE A 159 -7.29 45.57 0.67
CA PHE A 159 -7.10 44.36 1.47
C PHE A 159 -7.65 44.57 2.88
N ASP A 160 -8.57 43.71 3.27
CA ASP A 160 -9.07 43.60 4.64
C ASP A 160 -8.80 42.17 5.13
N PRO A 161 -7.92 41.97 6.12
CA PRO A 161 -7.63 40.65 6.71
C PRO A 161 -8.88 39.89 7.16
N ASN A 162 -9.93 40.59 7.59
CA ASN A 162 -11.16 39.97 8.08
C ASN A 162 -11.96 39.27 6.96
N LEU A 163 -11.73 39.65 5.71
CA LEU A 163 -12.33 38.97 4.55
C LEU A 163 -11.64 37.64 4.22
N TYR A 164 -10.52 37.34 4.86
CA TYR A 164 -9.71 36.16 4.60
C TYR A 164 -9.48 35.33 5.87
N PRO A 165 -10.54 34.78 6.48
CA PRO A 165 -10.38 33.82 7.58
C PRO A 165 -9.61 32.58 7.10
N PRO A 166 -9.09 31.73 8.02
CA PRO A 166 -8.28 30.55 7.67
C PRO A 166 -8.86 29.66 6.56
N ARG A 167 -10.18 29.38 6.59
CA ARG A 167 -10.85 28.60 5.54
C ARG A 167 -10.78 29.26 4.15
N GLU A 168 -10.88 30.58 4.10
CA GLU A 168 -10.76 31.32 2.84
C GLU A 168 -9.32 31.34 2.33
N LEU A 169 -8.33 31.41 3.23
CA LEU A 169 -6.93 31.26 2.87
C LEU A 169 -6.62 29.87 2.31
N GLU A 170 -7.23 28.81 2.85
CA GLU A 170 -7.13 27.45 2.32
C GLU A 170 -7.67 27.38 0.88
N ASN A 171 -8.91 27.81 0.65
CA ASN A 171 -9.53 27.84 -0.68
C ASN A 171 -8.67 28.62 -1.70
N ILE A 172 -8.15 29.78 -1.32
CA ILE A 172 -7.44 30.69 -2.23
C ILE A 172 -6.04 30.15 -2.57
N TYR A 173 -5.28 29.65 -1.60
CA TYR A 173 -3.87 29.31 -1.79
C TYR A 173 -3.63 27.82 -2.04
N CYS A 174 -4.35 26.94 -1.35
CA CYS A 174 -4.18 25.50 -1.49
C CYS A 174 -4.92 24.98 -2.73
N ASP A 175 -6.15 25.44 -2.96
CA ASP A 175 -6.95 24.96 -4.10
C ASP A 175 -6.76 25.85 -5.32
N PHE A 176 -7.21 27.11 -5.25
CA PHE A 176 -7.29 27.98 -6.42
C PHE A 176 -5.92 28.34 -7.01
N PHE A 177 -5.00 28.87 -6.20
CA PHE A 177 -3.69 29.30 -6.69
C PHE A 177 -2.90 28.14 -7.28
N SER A 178 -2.83 27.02 -6.55
CA SER A 178 -1.99 25.88 -6.94
C SER A 178 -2.51 25.20 -8.20
N ALA A 179 -3.83 25.04 -8.35
CA ALA A 179 -4.44 24.35 -9.47
C ALA A 179 -4.65 25.23 -10.72
N HIS A 180 -4.92 26.53 -10.55
CA HIS A 180 -5.39 27.39 -11.65
C HIS A 180 -4.45 28.57 -11.94
N LEU A 181 -4.16 29.43 -10.96
CA LEU A 181 -3.44 30.68 -11.21
C LEU A 181 -1.91 30.50 -11.36
N ALA A 182 -1.31 29.56 -10.64
CA ALA A 182 0.12 29.27 -10.73
C ALA A 182 0.54 28.81 -12.15
N PRO A 183 -0.19 27.90 -12.83
CA PRO A 183 0.04 27.58 -14.25
C PRO A 183 0.02 28.82 -15.17
N VAL A 184 -0.94 29.73 -14.98
CA VAL A 184 -1.06 30.97 -15.77
C VAL A 184 0.17 31.86 -15.56
N LEU A 185 0.59 32.07 -14.32
CA LEU A 185 1.80 32.85 -14.01
C LEU A 185 3.06 32.20 -14.59
N ILE A 186 3.18 30.87 -14.52
CA ILE A 186 4.32 30.14 -15.10
C ILE A 186 4.37 30.31 -16.62
N HIS A 187 3.22 30.31 -17.30
CA HIS A 187 3.16 30.52 -18.75
C HIS A 187 3.81 31.85 -19.17
N PHE A 188 3.62 32.92 -18.38
CA PHE A 188 4.24 34.22 -18.62
C PHE A 188 5.76 34.25 -18.41
N ALA A 189 6.36 33.24 -17.74
CA ALA A 189 7.81 33.15 -17.58
C ALA A 189 8.57 32.99 -18.91
N ASN A 190 7.88 32.49 -19.95
CA ASN A 190 8.42 32.36 -21.31
C ASN A 190 8.58 33.71 -22.03
N ASN A 191 7.97 34.79 -21.51
CA ASN A 191 8.09 36.12 -22.09
C ASN A 191 9.41 36.80 -21.71
N LYS A 192 9.94 37.58 -22.64
CA LYS A 192 11.23 38.29 -22.47
C LYS A 192 11.20 39.17 -21.22
N GLY A 193 12.12 38.89 -20.28
CA GLY A 193 12.29 39.64 -19.04
C GLY A 193 11.53 39.10 -17.82
N PHE A 194 10.83 37.97 -17.95
CA PHE A 194 10.11 37.29 -16.85
C PHE A 194 10.65 35.89 -16.52
N GLY A 195 11.84 35.51 -17.01
CA GLY A 195 12.41 34.18 -16.78
C GLY A 195 12.57 33.78 -15.30
N THR A 196 12.57 34.73 -14.36
CA THR A 196 12.60 34.46 -12.92
C THR A 196 11.23 34.12 -12.33
N LEU A 197 10.13 34.30 -13.08
CA LEU A 197 8.76 34.09 -12.61
C LEU A 197 8.48 32.62 -12.27
N HIS A 198 9.03 31.68 -13.05
CA HIS A 198 8.98 30.26 -12.72
C HIS A 198 9.57 29.99 -11.33
N HIS A 199 10.78 30.49 -11.06
CA HIS A 199 11.42 30.34 -9.75
C HIS A 199 10.65 31.05 -8.63
N THR A 200 10.02 32.18 -8.92
CA THR A 200 9.17 32.90 -7.94
C THR A 200 7.92 32.10 -7.60
N VAL A 201 7.18 31.58 -8.59
CA VAL A 201 6.00 30.75 -8.35
C VAL A 201 6.38 29.47 -7.62
N SER A 202 7.48 28.82 -8.01
CA SER A 202 8.02 27.68 -7.26
C SER A 202 8.39 28.05 -5.82
N TYR A 203 8.90 29.26 -5.56
CA TYR A 203 9.13 29.73 -4.19
C TYR A 203 7.82 29.92 -3.41
N ILE A 204 6.76 30.44 -4.04
CA ILE A 204 5.46 30.57 -3.37
C ILE A 204 4.93 29.18 -2.99
N LEU A 205 4.89 28.25 -3.94
CA LEU A 205 4.40 26.88 -3.73
C LEU A 205 5.24 26.10 -2.70
N ASN A 206 6.58 26.22 -2.75
CA ASN A 206 7.46 25.39 -1.94
C ASN A 206 7.96 26.05 -0.64
N GLN A 207 7.72 27.35 -0.44
CA GLN A 207 8.22 28.08 0.73
C GLN A 207 7.16 28.94 1.39
N PHE A 208 6.48 29.83 0.63
CA PHE A 208 5.52 30.75 1.24
C PHE A 208 4.30 30.00 1.76
N ILE A 209 3.67 29.16 0.93
CA ILE A 209 2.50 28.38 1.34
C ILE A 209 2.85 27.48 2.53
N PRO A 210 3.88 26.61 2.48
CA PRO A 210 4.18 25.72 3.60
C PRO A 210 4.61 26.43 4.89
N LYS A 211 5.26 27.59 4.82
CA LYS A 211 5.82 28.27 6.01
C LYS A 211 4.93 29.37 6.58
N VAL A 212 4.00 29.92 5.81
CA VAL A 212 3.19 31.07 6.20
C VAL A 212 1.71 30.76 6.12
N ILE A 213 1.22 30.20 5.01
CA ILE A 213 -0.21 29.92 4.84
C ILE A 213 -0.61 28.63 5.55
N THR A 214 0.08 27.52 5.31
CA THR A 214 -0.21 26.20 5.92
C THR A 214 -0.33 26.29 7.45
N PRO A 215 0.58 26.96 8.18
CA PRO A 215 0.45 27.06 9.64
C PRO A 215 -0.76 27.89 10.11
N ALA A 216 -1.24 28.83 9.30
CA ALA A 216 -2.41 29.68 9.59
C ALA A 216 -3.75 28.98 9.32
N ILE A 217 -3.77 28.00 8.41
CA ILE A 217 -4.97 27.22 8.07
C ILE A 217 -5.05 25.89 8.82
N GLN A 218 -4.03 25.56 9.62
CA GLN A 218 -3.97 24.34 10.40
C GLN A 218 -4.70 24.52 11.73
N ARG A 219 -5.45 23.49 12.15
CA ARG A 219 -6.11 23.47 13.46
C ARG A 219 -5.26 22.75 14.49
N TYR A 220 -5.37 23.21 15.73
CA TYR A 220 -4.63 22.71 16.87
C TYR A 220 -5.59 22.24 17.96
N SER A 221 -5.18 21.21 18.70
CA SER A 221 -5.88 20.73 19.88
C SER A 221 -5.64 21.64 21.08
N SER A 222 -6.36 21.42 22.19
CA SER A 222 -6.09 22.06 23.48
C SER A 222 -4.67 21.80 24.02
N GLU A 223 -4.01 20.75 23.53
CA GLU A 223 -2.62 20.37 23.85
C GLU A 223 -1.61 20.98 22.87
N ASN A 224 -2.06 21.87 21.98
CA ASN A 224 -1.27 22.52 20.93
C ASN A 224 -0.67 21.54 19.90
N GLU A 225 -1.30 20.37 19.74
CA GLU A 225 -0.92 19.41 18.71
C GLU A 225 -1.67 19.71 17.41
N ILE A 226 -0.98 19.55 16.29
CA ILE A 226 -1.60 19.64 14.96
C ILE A 226 -2.67 18.55 14.85
N VAL A 227 -3.88 18.94 14.47
CA VAL A 227 -4.99 18.00 14.27
C VAL A 227 -5.26 17.81 12.80
N SER A 228 -5.32 16.54 12.38
CA SER A 228 -5.62 16.18 11.00
C SER A 228 -7.12 16.27 10.73
N LYS A 229 -7.49 16.85 9.57
CA LYS A 229 -8.83 16.74 9.00
C LYS A 229 -8.95 15.35 8.38
N ARG A 230 -10.02 14.64 8.73
CA ARG A 230 -10.33 13.29 8.28
C ARG A 230 -11.66 13.31 7.56
N THR A 231 -11.85 12.36 6.65
CA THR A 231 -13.11 12.19 5.94
C THR A 231 -13.61 10.78 6.15
N ILE A 232 -14.92 10.65 6.34
CA ILE A 232 -15.58 9.36 6.34
C ILE A 232 -16.85 9.42 5.48
N SER A 233 -17.11 8.35 4.73
CA SER A 233 -18.34 8.21 3.96
C SER A 233 -18.94 6.81 4.13
N LEU A 234 -20.27 6.76 4.08
CA LEU A 234 -21.09 5.57 4.22
C LEU A 234 -21.89 5.36 2.93
N GLU A 235 -21.79 4.16 2.36
CA GLU A 235 -22.57 3.71 1.22
C GLU A 235 -23.45 2.53 1.66
N GLN A 236 -24.77 2.67 1.56
CA GLN A 236 -25.65 1.55 1.88
C GLN A 236 -25.46 0.42 0.87
N VAL A 237 -25.46 -0.82 1.36
CA VAL A 237 -25.30 -2.04 0.57
C VAL A 237 -26.69 -2.61 0.26
N PRO A 238 -26.98 -3.03 -0.99
CA PRO A 238 -28.20 -3.75 -1.31
C PRO A 238 -28.36 -4.99 -0.41
N PRO A 239 -29.56 -5.31 0.11
CA PRO A 239 -29.78 -6.46 1.00
C PRO A 239 -29.20 -7.78 0.47
N ALA A 240 -29.36 -8.05 -0.83
CA ALA A 240 -28.83 -9.24 -1.50
C ALA A 240 -27.28 -9.33 -1.54
N TYR A 241 -26.58 -8.21 -1.37
CA TYR A 241 -25.11 -8.17 -1.33
C TYR A 241 -24.55 -8.02 0.10
N THR A 242 -25.40 -7.83 1.11
CA THR A 242 -24.99 -7.81 2.52
C THR A 242 -24.27 -9.07 3.01
N PRO A 243 -24.44 -10.27 2.42
CA PRO A 243 -23.58 -11.41 2.73
C PRO A 243 -22.10 -11.12 2.53
N LEU A 244 -21.75 -10.26 1.57
CA LEU A 244 -20.38 -9.92 1.20
C LEU A 244 -19.79 -8.72 1.94
N ARG A 245 -20.48 -8.20 2.96
CA ARG A 245 -20.02 -7.02 3.72
C ARG A 245 -18.61 -7.15 4.28
N GLY A 246 -18.22 -8.36 4.68
CA GLY A 246 -16.88 -8.68 5.22
C GLY A 246 -15.77 -8.85 4.16
N ALA A 247 -16.11 -9.21 2.91
CA ALA A 247 -15.11 -9.45 1.85
C ALA A 247 -14.23 -8.23 1.60
N LEU A 248 -14.89 -7.08 1.52
CA LEU A 248 -14.22 -5.82 1.21
C LEU A 248 -13.51 -5.23 2.44
N ALA A 249 -14.07 -5.49 3.63
CA ALA A 249 -13.60 -4.94 4.90
C ALA A 249 -12.49 -5.75 5.59
N GLY A 250 -12.10 -6.91 5.07
CA GLY A 250 -11.02 -7.70 5.70
C GLY A 250 -11.47 -8.59 6.85
N ASP A 251 -12.73 -9.00 6.86
CA ASP A 251 -13.33 -9.74 7.98
C ASP A 251 -14.01 -11.04 7.54
N CYS A 252 -14.06 -12.01 8.45
CA CYS A 252 -14.67 -13.31 8.25
C CYS A 252 -16.20 -13.32 8.43
N SER A 253 -16.86 -12.16 8.55
CA SER A 253 -18.34 -12.05 8.67
C SER A 253 -19.12 -12.70 7.53
N MET A 254 -18.53 -12.83 6.33
CA MET A 254 -19.05 -13.65 5.23
C MET A 254 -19.25 -15.12 5.60
N VAL A 255 -18.50 -15.60 6.60
CA VAL A 255 -18.53 -16.98 7.09
C VAL A 255 -19.42 -17.11 8.32
N SER A 256 -19.48 -16.10 9.18
CA SER A 256 -20.15 -16.21 10.48
C SER A 256 -21.58 -15.67 10.49
N VAL A 257 -21.95 -14.68 9.67
CA VAL A 257 -23.27 -14.02 9.78
C VAL A 257 -23.88 -13.56 8.46
N PRO A 258 -23.72 -14.25 7.32
CA PRO A 258 -23.94 -13.66 5.99
C PRO A 258 -25.33 -13.02 5.80
N PHE A 259 -26.41 -13.65 6.26
CA PHE A 259 -27.75 -13.30 5.78
C PHE A 259 -28.61 -12.40 6.68
N TYR A 260 -28.10 -11.96 7.84
CA TYR A 260 -28.87 -11.07 8.73
C TYR A 260 -29.27 -9.73 8.07
N GLY A 261 -28.46 -9.22 7.13
CA GLY A 261 -28.80 -8.02 6.34
C GLY A 261 -29.92 -8.19 5.31
N MET A 262 -30.50 -9.39 5.19
CA MET A 262 -31.67 -9.66 4.36
C MET A 262 -33.00 -9.54 5.13
N ILE A 263 -32.96 -9.43 6.45
CA ILE A 263 -34.15 -9.21 7.28
C ILE A 263 -34.61 -7.77 7.08
N LYS A 264 -35.93 -7.57 6.95
CA LYS A 264 -36.51 -6.23 6.88
C LYS A 264 -36.07 -5.40 8.08
N ASP A 265 -35.89 -4.10 7.88
CA ASP A 265 -35.44 -3.16 8.93
C ASP A 265 -33.98 -3.40 9.38
N SER A 266 -33.21 -4.17 8.60
CA SER A 266 -31.77 -4.36 8.78
C SER A 266 -31.00 -3.67 7.67
N TYR A 267 -29.89 -3.02 8.03
CA TYR A 267 -29.11 -2.18 7.13
C TYR A 267 -27.64 -2.49 7.27
N CYS A 268 -26.93 -2.42 6.15
CA CYS A 268 -25.48 -2.48 6.12
C CYS A 268 -24.94 -1.32 5.30
N PHE A 269 -23.91 -0.66 5.82
CA PHE A 269 -23.19 0.38 5.11
C PHE A 269 -21.72 -0.01 5.03
N TRP A 270 -21.10 0.19 3.87
CA TRP A 270 -19.65 0.21 3.75
C TRP A 270 -19.10 1.54 4.19
N ILE A 271 -18.03 1.50 4.98
CA ILE A 271 -17.34 2.65 5.55
C ILE A 271 -16.08 2.92 4.71
N ARG A 272 -15.89 4.16 4.28
CA ARG A 272 -14.69 4.62 3.57
C ARG A 272 -14.06 5.82 4.26
N LYS A 273 -12.74 5.89 4.23
CA LYS A 273 -11.96 7.04 4.73
C LYS A 273 -11.67 8.05 3.61
N SER A 274 -12.61 8.22 2.68
CA SER A 274 -12.49 9.05 1.48
C SER A 274 -13.88 9.52 1.02
N GLN A 275 -13.92 10.59 0.23
CA GLN A 275 -15.12 11.00 -0.53
C GLN A 275 -15.27 10.19 -1.82
N ASP A 276 -14.19 9.55 -2.29
CA ASP A 276 -14.22 8.70 -3.46
C ASP A 276 -14.89 7.36 -3.12
N PHE A 277 -16.05 7.12 -3.72
CA PHE A 277 -16.83 5.90 -3.51
C PHE A 277 -16.35 4.74 -4.39
N ASP A 278 -15.43 4.96 -5.33
CA ASP A 278 -14.77 3.91 -6.11
C ASP A 278 -13.58 3.30 -5.34
N GLU A 279 -13.09 3.99 -4.31
CA GLU A 279 -12.14 3.43 -3.37
C GLU A 279 -12.74 2.24 -2.60
N LYS A 280 -11.85 1.32 -2.22
CA LYS A 280 -12.18 0.16 -1.41
C LYS A 280 -12.67 0.57 -0.01
N PRO A 281 -13.79 0.02 0.49
CA PRO A 281 -14.21 0.18 1.88
C PRO A 281 -13.11 -0.16 2.88
N SER A 282 -12.92 0.72 3.86
CA SER A 282 -12.06 0.47 5.02
C SER A 282 -12.75 -0.38 6.09
N GLY A 283 -14.08 -0.52 6.01
CA GLY A 283 -14.88 -1.28 6.95
C GLY A 283 -16.34 -1.40 6.53
N TYR A 284 -17.17 -1.90 7.44
CA TYR A 284 -18.63 -1.87 7.33
C TYR A 284 -19.26 -1.62 8.70
N VAL A 285 -20.52 -1.19 8.68
CA VAL A 285 -21.40 -1.15 9.85
C VAL A 285 -22.66 -1.93 9.53
N TYR A 286 -23.12 -2.72 10.50
CA TYR A 286 -24.38 -3.44 10.44
C TYR A 286 -25.26 -3.01 11.60
N LEU A 287 -26.51 -2.68 11.29
CA LEU A 287 -27.49 -2.18 12.24
C LEU A 287 -28.90 -2.64 11.88
N ILE A 288 -29.80 -2.58 12.84
CA ILE A 288 -31.24 -2.71 12.64
C ILE A 288 -31.94 -1.45 13.09
N THR A 289 -33.21 -1.29 12.75
CA THR A 289 -34.09 -0.34 13.43
C THR A 289 -35.03 -1.09 14.37
N THR A 290 -35.19 -0.60 15.59
CA THR A 290 -36.07 -1.19 16.61
C THR A 290 -36.82 -0.10 17.37
N GLU A 291 -37.97 -0.44 17.96
CA GLU A 291 -38.78 0.51 18.72
C GLU A 291 -38.39 0.49 20.19
N VAL A 292 -38.02 1.66 20.73
CA VAL A 292 -37.74 1.87 22.15
C VAL A 292 -38.50 3.10 22.62
N HIS A 293 -39.30 2.92 23.66
CA HIS A 293 -40.14 3.99 24.24
C HIS A 293 -41.02 4.72 23.21
N GLY A 294 -41.57 4.00 22.21
CA GLY A 294 -42.42 4.58 21.17
C GLY A 294 -41.66 5.29 20.04
N LYS A 295 -40.33 5.19 19.99
CA LYS A 295 -39.48 5.77 18.94
C LYS A 295 -38.72 4.67 18.20
N ILE A 296 -38.67 4.76 16.88
CA ILE A 296 -37.81 3.89 16.06
C ILE A 296 -36.39 4.44 16.13
N LEU A 297 -35.46 3.64 16.66
CA LEU A 297 -34.06 4.02 16.80
C LEU A 297 -33.15 3.06 16.03
N PRO A 298 -32.04 3.56 15.45
CA PRO A 298 -31.02 2.70 14.90
C PRO A 298 -30.27 1.98 16.04
N TYR A 299 -30.14 0.67 15.91
CA TYR A 299 -29.37 -0.19 16.80
C TYR A 299 -28.18 -0.77 16.05
N VAL A 300 -27.00 -0.24 16.38
CA VAL A 300 -25.72 -0.61 15.77
C VAL A 300 -25.15 -1.86 16.46
N PHE A 301 -25.25 -2.98 15.76
CA PHE A 301 -24.74 -4.28 16.21
C PHE A 301 -23.23 -4.37 16.14
N THR A 302 -22.65 -3.95 15.01
CA THR A 302 -21.21 -4.02 14.82
C THR A 302 -20.74 -2.94 13.86
N VAL A 303 -19.61 -2.35 14.20
CA VAL A 303 -18.74 -1.61 13.29
C VAL A 303 -17.46 -2.44 13.18
N ASN A 304 -17.01 -2.71 11.96
CA ASN A 304 -15.80 -3.51 11.76
C ASN A 304 -14.95 -2.97 10.61
N GLY A 305 -13.64 -2.96 10.82
CA GLY A 305 -12.65 -2.52 9.83
C GLY A 305 -11.27 -2.43 10.48
N PRO A 306 -10.25 -3.15 9.97
CA PRO A 306 -8.95 -3.26 10.63
C PRO A 306 -8.17 -1.94 10.67
N THR A 307 -8.51 -0.98 9.82
CA THR A 307 -7.85 0.33 9.70
C THR A 307 -8.67 1.49 10.27
N LEU A 308 -9.82 1.19 10.88
CA LEU A 308 -10.66 2.20 11.52
C LEU A 308 -10.09 2.57 12.90
N THR A 309 -9.93 3.86 13.15
CA THR A 309 -9.54 4.38 14.48
C THR A 309 -10.77 4.68 15.32
N VAL A 310 -10.58 5.02 16.60
CA VAL A 310 -11.67 5.34 17.53
C VAL A 310 -12.54 6.47 16.97
N GLU A 311 -11.90 7.49 16.40
CA GLU A 311 -12.52 8.68 15.84
C GLU A 311 -13.31 8.35 14.57
N ASP A 312 -12.82 7.45 13.72
CA ASP A 312 -13.58 6.98 12.54
C ASP A 312 -14.88 6.26 12.98
N VAL A 313 -14.81 5.47 14.05
CA VAL A 313 -15.97 4.75 14.59
C VAL A 313 -16.97 5.74 15.18
N GLN A 314 -16.51 6.69 16.00
CA GLN A 314 -17.38 7.74 16.54
C GLN A 314 -18.05 8.54 15.43
N ALA A 315 -17.29 8.94 14.41
CA ALA A 315 -17.82 9.62 13.24
C ALA A 315 -18.89 8.75 12.54
N THR A 316 -18.61 7.47 12.29
CA THR A 316 -19.60 6.54 11.71
C THR A 316 -20.92 6.55 12.50
N LEU A 317 -20.86 6.48 13.82
CA LEU A 317 -22.06 6.49 14.68
C LEU A 317 -22.82 7.82 14.62
N HIS A 318 -22.12 8.96 14.58
CA HIS A 318 -22.74 10.27 14.41
C HIS A 318 -23.40 10.42 13.03
N LEU A 319 -22.79 9.88 11.97
CA LEU A 319 -23.36 9.92 10.62
C LEU A 319 -24.62 9.06 10.54
N LEU A 320 -24.63 7.89 11.19
CA LEU A 320 -25.82 7.06 11.27
C LEU A 320 -26.94 7.74 12.07
N ALA A 321 -26.63 8.35 13.22
CA ALA A 321 -27.61 9.12 13.98
C ALA A 321 -28.22 10.25 13.12
N HIS A 322 -27.39 10.97 12.37
CA HIS A 322 -27.83 11.98 11.40
C HIS A 322 -28.70 11.40 10.28
N HIS A 323 -28.31 10.26 9.70
CA HIS A 323 -29.05 9.58 8.63
C HIS A 323 -30.47 9.21 9.03
N PHE A 324 -30.64 8.75 10.27
CA PHE A 324 -31.93 8.35 10.84
C PHE A 324 -32.65 9.51 11.56
N ASP A 325 -32.21 10.76 11.39
CA ASP A 325 -32.74 11.97 12.04
C ASP A 325 -32.95 11.78 13.55
N SER A 326 -31.95 11.22 14.23
CA SER A 326 -32.01 10.87 15.64
C SER A 326 -30.86 11.48 16.42
N LYS A 327 -31.15 11.86 17.68
CA LYS A 327 -30.16 12.24 18.69
C LYS A 327 -29.80 11.09 19.64
N GLN A 328 -30.37 9.92 19.38
CA GLN A 328 -30.20 8.73 20.18
C GLN A 328 -29.92 7.55 19.26
N LEU A 329 -29.03 6.67 19.70
CA LEU A 329 -28.84 5.37 19.07
C LEU A 329 -28.71 4.30 20.14
N LEU A 330 -28.92 3.06 19.72
CA LEU A 330 -28.59 1.89 20.50
C LEU A 330 -27.25 1.35 19.99
N ILE A 331 -26.36 0.97 20.89
CA ILE A 331 -25.11 0.26 20.57
C ILE A 331 -25.10 -1.09 21.29
N ALA A 332 -24.41 -2.07 20.73
CA ALA A 332 -24.32 -3.40 21.35
C ALA A 332 -23.72 -3.32 22.77
N ASP A 333 -24.36 -3.98 23.74
CA ASP A 333 -23.80 -4.04 25.08
C ASP A 333 -22.59 -4.98 25.13
N LEU A 334 -21.40 -4.40 25.33
CA LEU A 334 -20.14 -5.13 25.37
C LEU A 334 -20.08 -6.20 26.48
N GLU A 335 -20.88 -6.10 27.53
CA GLU A 335 -20.94 -7.13 28.58
C GLU A 335 -21.48 -8.46 28.04
N TYR A 336 -22.49 -8.39 27.17
CA TYR A 336 -23.14 -9.55 26.57
C TYR A 336 -22.58 -9.90 25.19
N ASN A 337 -22.07 -8.90 24.47
CA ASN A 337 -21.79 -8.97 23.04
C ASN A 337 -20.32 -8.68 22.69
N SER A 338 -19.40 -8.89 23.65
CA SER A 338 -17.98 -8.57 23.47
C SER A 338 -17.35 -9.20 22.22
N PHE A 339 -17.81 -10.38 21.80
CA PHE A 339 -17.27 -11.09 20.64
C PHE A 339 -17.64 -10.43 19.32
N TRP A 340 -18.72 -9.65 19.24
CA TRP A 340 -19.17 -9.04 17.99
C TRP A 340 -18.30 -7.89 17.50
N ILE A 341 -17.37 -7.48 18.36
CA ILE A 341 -16.50 -6.33 18.17
C ILE A 341 -15.05 -6.80 18.32
N ASN A 342 -14.41 -6.99 17.17
CA ASN A 342 -13.09 -7.61 17.10
C ASN A 342 -11.94 -6.61 17.17
N THR A 343 -12.21 -5.30 17.07
CA THR A 343 -11.20 -4.25 17.07
C THR A 343 -11.24 -3.44 18.35
N LEU A 344 -10.06 -3.14 18.91
CA LEU A 344 -9.92 -2.28 20.10
C LEU A 344 -10.56 -0.90 19.89
N ALA A 345 -10.37 -0.30 18.70
CA ALA A 345 -10.92 1.01 18.37
C ALA A 345 -12.43 1.11 18.59
N VAL A 346 -13.18 0.11 18.14
CA VAL A 346 -14.65 0.08 18.28
C VAL A 346 -15.06 -0.11 19.74
N ARG A 347 -14.36 -0.96 20.50
CA ARG A 347 -14.63 -1.13 21.94
C ARG A 347 -14.43 0.18 22.69
N THR A 348 -13.29 0.84 22.46
CA THR A 348 -12.98 2.14 23.06
C THR A 348 -13.99 3.20 22.67
N ALA A 349 -14.42 3.25 21.41
CA ALA A 349 -15.45 4.18 20.96
C ALA A 349 -16.79 3.93 21.68
N TYR A 350 -17.23 2.67 21.77
CA TYR A 350 -18.48 2.31 22.45
C TYR A 350 -18.43 2.62 23.95
N ASP A 351 -17.32 2.31 24.62
CA ASP A 351 -17.11 2.63 26.03
C ASP A 351 -17.10 4.15 26.28
N SER A 352 -16.50 4.93 25.37
CA SER A 352 -16.40 6.39 25.49
C SER A 352 -17.74 7.10 25.39
N LEU A 353 -18.70 6.53 24.65
CA LEU A 353 -20.04 7.10 24.47
C LEU A 353 -20.94 6.83 25.67
N GLY A 354 -20.65 5.79 26.46
CA GLY A 354 -21.46 5.38 27.60
C GLY A 354 -22.84 4.87 27.19
N GLY A 355 -23.86 5.12 28.02
CA GLY A 355 -25.26 4.78 27.72
C GLY A 355 -25.96 3.99 28.82
N VAL A 356 -27.28 3.90 28.72
CA VAL A 356 -28.14 3.20 29.68
C VAL A 356 -28.47 1.81 29.14
N PRO A 357 -28.20 0.73 29.90
CA PRO A 357 -28.60 -0.63 29.52
C PRO A 357 -30.10 -0.68 29.19
N THR A 358 -30.42 -1.21 28.02
CA THR A 358 -31.78 -1.24 27.45
C THR A 358 -32.00 -2.58 26.77
N GLU A 359 -33.13 -3.21 27.04
CA GLU A 359 -33.56 -4.41 26.33
C GLU A 359 -34.43 -4.03 25.13
N VAL A 360 -34.21 -4.67 23.99
CA VAL A 360 -34.87 -4.34 22.73
C VAL A 360 -35.48 -5.57 22.07
N ASP A 361 -36.53 -5.36 21.28
CA ASP A 361 -37.05 -6.40 20.41
C ASP A 361 -36.28 -6.45 19.09
N LEU A 362 -36.05 -7.67 18.61
CA LEU A 362 -35.41 -7.92 17.33
C LEU A 362 -36.45 -7.95 16.20
N PRO A 363 -36.06 -7.66 14.95
CA PRO A 363 -36.97 -7.66 13.83
C PRO A 363 -37.53 -9.07 13.59
N LYS A 364 -38.76 -9.13 13.08
CA LYS A 364 -39.34 -10.40 12.65
C LYS A 364 -38.44 -11.05 11.61
N GLY A 365 -38.29 -12.38 11.67
CA GLY A 365 -37.38 -13.13 10.81
C GLY A 365 -35.98 -13.39 11.39
N TRP A 366 -35.60 -12.76 12.51
CA TRP A 366 -34.32 -13.03 13.18
C TRP A 366 -34.11 -14.52 13.50
N GLY A 367 -35.07 -15.14 14.19
CA GLY A 367 -35.03 -16.57 14.51
C GLY A 367 -35.05 -17.49 13.29
N LYS A 368 -35.59 -17.03 12.15
CA LYS A 368 -35.56 -17.79 10.88
C LYS A 368 -34.14 -17.87 10.32
N ILE A 369 -33.39 -16.77 10.32
CA ILE A 369 -31.96 -16.77 9.92
C ILE A 369 -31.13 -17.64 10.87
N ALA A 370 -31.37 -17.56 12.18
CA ALA A 370 -30.68 -18.41 13.15
C ALA A 370 -30.90 -19.91 12.86
N ALA A 371 -32.14 -20.31 12.54
CA ALA A 371 -32.46 -21.68 12.16
C ALA A 371 -31.79 -22.12 10.85
N LEU A 372 -31.76 -21.25 9.83
CA LEU A 372 -31.06 -21.51 8.56
C LEU A 372 -29.53 -21.63 8.73
N SER A 373 -28.96 -20.92 9.71
CA SER A 373 -27.53 -20.96 9.98
C SER A 373 -27.11 -22.32 10.55
N GLN A 374 -27.92 -22.88 11.44
CA GLN A 374 -27.68 -24.20 12.03
C GLN A 374 -27.75 -25.34 11.01
N SER A 375 -28.63 -25.27 10.01
CA SER A 375 -28.76 -26.29 8.97
C SER A 375 -27.70 -26.20 7.86
N ASN A 376 -27.15 -25.01 7.63
CA ASN A 376 -26.20 -24.74 6.54
C ASN A 376 -24.73 -24.59 7.01
N TYR A 377 -24.39 -25.07 8.21
CA TYR A 377 -23.03 -25.02 8.81
C TYR A 377 -22.47 -23.61 9.07
N TYR A 378 -23.32 -22.57 9.16
CA TYR A 378 -22.88 -21.23 9.56
C TYR A 378 -23.05 -21.05 11.08
N PRO A 379 -22.03 -20.61 11.83
CA PRO A 379 -22.15 -20.42 13.27
C PRO A 379 -23.15 -19.29 13.57
N ASP A 380 -24.15 -19.54 14.43
CA ASP A 380 -25.06 -18.49 14.87
C ASP A 380 -24.32 -17.51 15.80
N TYR A 381 -23.81 -16.42 15.24
CA TYR A 381 -22.98 -15.47 15.99
C TYR A 381 -23.81 -14.45 16.77
N TYR A 382 -24.97 -14.06 16.25
CA TYR A 382 -25.86 -13.07 16.87
C TYR A 382 -27.00 -13.74 17.64
N HIS A 383 -26.64 -14.59 18.61
CA HIS A 383 -27.60 -15.29 19.45
C HIS A 383 -28.67 -14.34 20.00
N GLU A 384 -29.94 -14.70 19.80
CA GLU A 384 -31.09 -13.84 20.14
C GLU A 384 -31.05 -13.36 21.59
N GLN A 385 -30.65 -14.23 22.53
CA GLN A 385 -30.56 -13.89 23.95
C GLN A 385 -29.60 -12.72 24.22
N ASN A 386 -28.49 -12.63 23.48
CA ASN A 386 -27.51 -11.57 23.67
C ASN A 386 -27.86 -10.33 22.83
N ALA A 387 -28.46 -10.54 21.66
CA ALA A 387 -28.86 -9.49 20.71
C ALA A 387 -29.88 -8.51 21.26
N ARG A 388 -30.73 -8.95 22.19
CA ARG A 388 -31.70 -8.10 22.87
C ARG A 388 -31.05 -7.08 23.83
N HIS A 389 -29.79 -7.28 24.24
CA HIS A 389 -29.10 -6.38 25.18
C HIS A 389 -28.33 -5.28 24.44
N ALA A 390 -28.74 -4.03 24.66
CA ALA A 390 -28.15 -2.84 24.06
C ALA A 390 -27.87 -1.76 25.11
N LYS A 391 -27.14 -0.71 24.72
CA LYS A 391 -27.00 0.54 25.47
C LYS A 391 -27.61 1.69 24.69
N LEU A 392 -28.58 2.37 25.28
CA LEU A 392 -29.16 3.60 24.74
C LEU A 392 -28.20 4.77 25.01
N THR A 393 -27.75 5.38 23.93
CA THR A 393 -26.69 6.38 23.92
C THR A 393 -27.20 7.69 23.31
N GLU A 394 -26.86 8.81 23.92
CA GLU A 394 -27.11 10.13 23.33
C GLU A 394 -25.94 10.51 22.40
N ILE A 395 -26.28 10.94 21.19
CA ILE A 395 -25.32 11.46 20.21
C ILE A 395 -25.86 12.79 19.70
N ASN A 396 -25.04 13.84 19.76
CA ASN A 396 -25.39 15.12 19.16
C ASN A 396 -24.75 15.25 17.76
N PRO A 397 -25.50 15.03 16.67
CA PRO A 397 -24.92 14.99 15.32
C PRO A 397 -24.48 16.37 14.80
N THR A 398 -24.90 17.49 15.39
CA THR A 398 -24.65 18.83 14.81
C THR A 398 -23.26 19.38 15.08
N ASP A 399 -22.57 18.93 16.13
CA ASP A 399 -21.35 19.60 16.63
C ASP A 399 -20.07 18.82 16.30
N PHE A 400 -20.21 17.67 15.62
CA PHE A 400 -19.09 16.77 15.32
C PHE A 400 -18.41 17.11 13.98
N TRP A 401 -19.14 17.70 13.03
CA TRP A 401 -18.71 17.84 11.64
C TRP A 401 -18.09 19.20 11.34
N ASP A 402 -17.00 19.17 10.57
CA ASP A 402 -16.52 20.37 9.86
C ASP A 402 -17.39 20.64 8.63
N GLU A 403 -17.66 19.57 7.86
CA GLU A 403 -18.54 19.63 6.70
C GLU A 403 -19.34 18.32 6.59
N LEU A 404 -20.61 18.44 6.20
CA LEU A 404 -21.49 17.33 5.86
C LEU A 404 -21.68 17.28 4.35
N TYR A 405 -21.54 16.10 3.78
CA TYR A 405 -21.72 15.83 2.36
C TYR A 405 -22.98 15.00 2.16
N THR A 406 -23.95 15.57 1.45
CA THR A 406 -25.09 14.82 0.92
C THR A 406 -24.80 14.48 -0.53
N TYR A 407 -24.76 13.20 -0.85
CA TYR A 407 -24.53 12.72 -2.20
C TYR A 407 -25.85 12.32 -2.85
N GLU A 408 -25.93 12.41 -4.17
CA GLU A 408 -27.04 11.80 -4.89
C GLU A 408 -27.09 10.29 -4.61
N PRO A 409 -28.27 9.71 -4.40
CA PRO A 409 -28.43 8.27 -4.23
C PRO A 409 -27.82 7.48 -5.39
N ILE A 410 -27.20 6.33 -5.09
CA ILE A 410 -26.57 5.48 -6.10
C ILE A 410 -27.62 4.73 -6.90
N VAL A 411 -27.53 4.82 -8.23
CA VAL A 411 -28.23 3.92 -9.18
C VAL A 411 -27.26 2.88 -9.77
N GLY A 412 -25.99 2.88 -9.35
CA GLY A 412 -24.84 2.23 -9.99
C GLY A 412 -24.70 0.71 -9.91
N TYR A 413 -25.62 -0.02 -9.28
CA TYR A 413 -25.71 -1.47 -9.46
C TYR A 413 -26.64 -1.72 -10.64
N THR A 414 -26.19 -1.48 -11.86
CA THR A 414 -26.97 -1.77 -13.07
C THR A 414 -26.54 -3.10 -13.66
N TYR A 415 -27.48 -3.81 -14.28
CA TYR A 415 -27.15 -4.97 -15.11
C TYR A 415 -26.09 -4.55 -16.14
N PRO A 416 -24.90 -5.16 -16.15
CA PRO A 416 -24.01 -4.94 -17.27
C PRO A 416 -24.71 -5.51 -18.50
N GLU A 417 -25.06 -4.65 -19.47
CA GLU A 417 -25.62 -5.09 -20.77
C GLU A 417 -24.71 -6.12 -21.44
N ASN A 418 -23.41 -6.07 -21.09
CA ASN A 418 -22.41 -6.99 -21.53
C ASN A 418 -21.41 -7.30 -20.42
N LEU A 419 -21.40 -8.55 -19.93
CA LEU A 419 -20.44 -9.03 -18.93
C LEU A 419 -18.99 -8.95 -19.42
N LYS A 420 -18.74 -8.90 -20.74
CA LYS A 420 -17.41 -8.72 -21.33
C LYS A 420 -16.72 -7.41 -20.96
N GLY A 421 -17.49 -6.41 -20.50
CA GLY A 421 -16.94 -5.15 -19.99
C GLY A 421 -16.18 -5.31 -18.66
N LEU A 422 -16.40 -6.41 -17.92
CA LEU A 422 -15.67 -6.68 -16.69
C LEU A 422 -14.20 -7.08 -16.97
N PRO A 423 -13.27 -6.75 -16.07
CA PRO A 423 -11.89 -7.21 -16.16
C PRO A 423 -11.81 -8.73 -16.34
N VAL A 424 -10.87 -9.19 -17.17
CA VAL A 424 -10.71 -10.62 -17.50
C VAL A 424 -10.61 -11.48 -16.23
N VAL A 425 -9.84 -11.03 -15.24
CA VAL A 425 -9.69 -11.76 -13.96
C VAL A 425 -11.00 -11.88 -13.18
N SER A 426 -11.84 -10.84 -13.18
CA SER A 426 -13.15 -10.85 -12.53
C SER A 426 -14.11 -11.82 -13.22
N ARG A 427 -14.11 -11.84 -14.55
CA ARG A 427 -14.87 -12.81 -15.35
C ARG A 427 -14.39 -14.23 -15.11
N ALA A 428 -13.09 -14.45 -15.09
CA ALA A 428 -12.51 -15.77 -14.90
C ALA A 428 -12.78 -16.34 -13.50
N LEU A 429 -12.70 -15.51 -12.45
CA LEU A 429 -13.10 -15.88 -11.09
C LEU A 429 -14.60 -16.13 -10.97
N LEU A 430 -15.44 -15.31 -11.61
CA LEU A 430 -16.88 -15.54 -11.67
C LEU A 430 -17.20 -16.90 -12.30
N ALA A 431 -16.56 -17.26 -13.42
CA ALA A 431 -16.71 -18.57 -14.05
C ALA A 431 -16.23 -19.72 -13.14
N TYR A 432 -15.04 -19.57 -12.55
CA TYR A 432 -14.43 -20.56 -11.65
C TYR A 432 -15.36 -20.89 -10.48
N TYR A 433 -15.90 -19.88 -9.82
CA TYR A 433 -16.79 -20.04 -8.69
C TYR A 433 -18.21 -20.49 -9.08
N SER A 434 -18.67 -20.16 -10.29
CA SER A 434 -19.97 -20.64 -10.78
C SER A 434 -19.96 -22.12 -11.16
N LYS A 435 -18.79 -22.69 -11.50
CA LYS A 435 -18.67 -24.06 -12.04
C LYS A 435 -19.31 -25.14 -11.16
N GLY A 436 -19.19 -25.04 -9.83
CA GLY A 436 -19.77 -26.01 -8.90
C GLY A 436 -21.28 -25.89 -8.71
N MET A 437 -21.91 -24.87 -9.28
CA MET A 437 -23.34 -24.54 -9.12
C MET A 437 -24.14 -24.68 -10.42
N LEU A 438 -23.47 -25.03 -11.51
CA LEU A 438 -24.03 -25.13 -12.84
C LEU A 438 -23.94 -26.59 -13.31
N GLU A 439 -24.95 -27.02 -14.05
CA GLU A 439 -24.91 -28.29 -14.78
C GLU A 439 -23.84 -28.24 -15.89
N GLU A 440 -23.39 -29.41 -16.37
CA GLU A 440 -22.25 -29.49 -17.30
C GLU A 440 -22.46 -28.70 -18.61
N ASP A 441 -23.68 -28.68 -19.13
CA ASP A 441 -24.08 -27.90 -20.31
C ASP A 441 -24.11 -26.38 -20.04
N GLN A 442 -24.49 -25.98 -18.82
CA GLN A 442 -24.50 -24.58 -18.37
C GLN A 442 -23.09 -24.03 -18.11
N VAL A 443 -22.10 -24.88 -17.81
CA VAL A 443 -20.70 -24.44 -17.67
C VAL A 443 -20.14 -23.93 -19.00
N SER A 444 -20.47 -24.57 -20.12
CA SER A 444 -20.06 -24.07 -21.45
C SER A 444 -20.72 -22.73 -21.77
N GLU A 445 -22.03 -22.61 -21.51
CA GLU A 445 -22.77 -21.36 -21.66
C GLU A 445 -22.13 -20.23 -20.83
N CYS A 446 -21.75 -20.51 -19.58
CA CYS A 446 -21.09 -19.56 -18.69
C CYS A 446 -19.76 -19.04 -19.26
N ILE A 447 -18.91 -19.94 -19.77
CA ILE A 447 -17.63 -19.59 -20.40
C ILE A 447 -17.85 -18.69 -21.63
N ASP A 448 -18.85 -19.00 -22.46
CA ASP A 448 -19.20 -18.24 -23.66
C ASP A 448 -19.77 -16.85 -23.33
N LEU A 449 -20.68 -16.76 -22.35
CA LEU A 449 -21.25 -15.50 -21.87
C LEU A 449 -20.19 -14.58 -21.28
N LEU A 450 -19.19 -15.17 -20.61
CA LEU A 450 -18.08 -14.47 -19.99
C LEU A 450 -16.90 -14.28 -20.94
N ASP A 451 -16.93 -14.74 -22.19
CA ASP A 451 -15.87 -14.55 -23.18
C ASP A 451 -14.49 -14.97 -22.68
N LEU A 452 -14.41 -16.18 -22.13
CA LEU A 452 -13.20 -16.72 -21.51
C LEU A 452 -12.54 -17.78 -22.40
N GLN A 453 -11.21 -17.80 -22.37
CA GLN A 453 -10.37 -18.81 -23.00
C GLN A 453 -9.92 -19.86 -21.98
N LYS A 454 -9.45 -21.01 -22.47
CA LYS A 454 -8.92 -22.08 -21.60
C LYS A 454 -7.80 -21.57 -20.67
N ASP A 455 -6.91 -20.75 -21.21
CA ASP A 455 -5.77 -20.17 -20.46
C ASP A 455 -6.23 -19.22 -19.34
N ASP A 456 -7.41 -18.59 -19.45
CA ASP A 456 -8.00 -17.81 -18.34
C ASP A 456 -8.32 -18.68 -17.14
N LEU A 457 -8.92 -19.85 -17.41
CA LEU A 457 -9.34 -20.78 -16.36
C LEU A 457 -8.14 -21.44 -15.70
N GLU A 458 -7.08 -21.74 -16.46
CA GLU A 458 -5.81 -22.23 -15.93
C GLU A 458 -5.14 -21.18 -15.04
N ALA A 459 -5.02 -19.93 -15.52
CA ALA A 459 -4.48 -18.84 -14.73
C ALA A 459 -5.32 -18.57 -13.46
N THR A 460 -6.63 -18.76 -13.52
CA THR A 460 -7.53 -18.65 -12.35
C THR A 460 -7.28 -19.75 -11.32
N SER A 461 -7.03 -20.98 -11.76
CA SER A 461 -6.64 -22.06 -10.84
C SER A 461 -5.32 -21.74 -10.15
N VAL A 462 -4.32 -21.27 -10.89
CA VAL A 462 -3.02 -20.82 -10.34
C VAL A 462 -3.22 -19.70 -9.32
N LEU A 463 -4.09 -18.73 -9.63
CA LEU A 463 -4.42 -17.63 -8.74
C LEU A 463 -5.06 -18.12 -7.45
N ASN A 464 -6.08 -18.99 -7.55
CA ASN A 464 -6.79 -19.52 -6.40
C ASN A 464 -5.82 -20.35 -5.52
N ASP A 465 -5.05 -21.25 -6.11
CA ASP A 465 -4.05 -22.07 -5.40
C ASP A 465 -3.00 -21.21 -4.69
N ALA A 466 -2.59 -20.09 -5.29
CA ALA A 466 -1.64 -19.17 -4.67
C ALA A 466 -2.18 -18.60 -3.36
N TYR A 467 -3.43 -18.15 -3.33
CA TYR A 467 -4.07 -17.63 -2.11
C TYR A 467 -4.41 -18.72 -1.09
N LEU A 468 -4.97 -19.86 -1.55
CA LEU A 468 -5.38 -20.95 -0.66
C LEU A 468 -4.19 -21.58 0.07
N HIS A 469 -3.11 -21.82 -0.65
CA HIS A 469 -1.94 -22.51 -0.11
C HIS A 469 -0.83 -21.57 0.32
N GLN A 470 -1.02 -20.25 0.13
CA GLN A 470 0.00 -19.23 0.40
C GLN A 470 1.33 -19.62 -0.29
N ARG A 471 1.24 -19.97 -1.58
CA ARG A 471 2.37 -20.48 -2.37
C ARG A 471 2.37 -19.87 -3.76
N LEU A 472 3.42 -19.12 -4.07
CA LEU A 472 3.58 -18.51 -5.38
C LEU A 472 5.01 -18.76 -5.89
N THR A 473 5.12 -19.33 -7.08
CA THR A 473 6.40 -19.53 -7.79
C THR A 473 6.59 -18.45 -8.85
N VAL A 474 7.81 -18.33 -9.38
CA VAL A 474 8.10 -17.43 -10.51
C VAL A 474 7.25 -17.76 -11.73
N ASP A 475 7.09 -19.05 -12.06
CA ASP A 475 6.30 -19.47 -13.21
C ASP A 475 4.81 -19.17 -13.01
N ASN A 476 4.29 -19.40 -11.80
CA ASN A 476 2.92 -19.01 -11.45
C ASN A 476 2.73 -17.50 -11.64
N PHE A 477 3.67 -16.68 -11.15
CA PHE A 477 3.60 -15.24 -11.32
C PHE A 477 3.69 -14.82 -12.79
N LYS A 478 4.53 -15.46 -13.62
CA LYS A 478 4.58 -15.23 -15.07
C LYS A 478 3.25 -15.52 -15.75
N ILE A 479 2.57 -16.61 -15.38
CA ILE A 479 1.22 -16.95 -15.87
C ILE A 479 0.24 -15.82 -15.51
N LEU A 480 0.18 -15.45 -14.24
CA LEU A 480 -0.73 -14.40 -13.74
C LEU A 480 -0.44 -13.03 -14.38
N HIS A 481 0.83 -12.66 -14.53
CA HIS A 481 1.24 -11.43 -15.20
C HIS A 481 0.87 -11.45 -16.68
N SER A 482 1.14 -12.54 -17.40
CA SER A 482 0.86 -12.63 -18.82
C SER A 482 -0.63 -12.48 -19.12
N ARG A 483 -1.49 -13.11 -18.30
CA ARG A 483 -2.92 -13.22 -18.53
C ARG A 483 -3.74 -12.12 -17.86
N PHE A 484 -3.46 -11.83 -16.59
CA PHE A 484 -4.23 -10.86 -15.79
C PHE A 484 -3.51 -9.53 -15.56
N LYS A 485 -2.28 -9.37 -16.09
CA LYS A 485 -1.48 -8.14 -15.96
C LYS A 485 -1.20 -7.73 -14.52
N PHE A 486 -1.05 -8.71 -13.62
CA PHE A 486 -0.65 -8.44 -12.25
C PHE A 486 0.74 -7.78 -12.20
N SER A 487 0.83 -6.68 -11.47
CA SER A 487 2.07 -5.93 -11.19
C SER A 487 2.83 -6.56 -10.02
N LEU A 488 4.01 -6.02 -9.70
CA LEU A 488 4.76 -6.47 -8.52
C LEU A 488 4.02 -6.17 -7.20
N ASP A 489 3.11 -5.18 -7.20
CA ASP A 489 2.31 -4.85 -6.03
C ASP A 489 1.39 -5.99 -5.59
N PHE A 490 1.05 -6.92 -6.48
CA PHE A 490 0.32 -8.14 -6.16
C PHE A 490 0.99 -8.95 -5.03
N LEU A 491 2.32 -8.92 -4.97
CA LEU A 491 3.10 -9.65 -3.97
C LEU A 491 2.86 -9.14 -2.54
N ASN A 492 2.32 -7.92 -2.39
CA ASN A 492 1.97 -7.36 -1.09
C ASN A 492 0.84 -8.11 -0.37
N SER A 493 0.05 -8.91 -1.09
CA SER A 493 -1.00 -9.74 -0.50
C SER A 493 -0.49 -11.01 0.20
N PHE A 494 0.80 -11.32 0.07
CA PHE A 494 1.41 -12.52 0.63
C PHE A 494 2.29 -12.19 1.84
N HIS A 495 2.43 -13.17 2.74
CA HIS A 495 3.35 -13.05 3.88
C HIS A 495 4.79 -12.77 3.43
N THR A 496 5.51 -12.01 4.25
CA THR A 496 6.90 -11.60 4.02
C THR A 496 7.82 -12.80 3.74
N GLU A 497 7.59 -13.92 4.43
CA GLU A 497 8.30 -15.20 4.27
C GLU A 497 8.14 -15.82 2.87
N ILE A 498 7.04 -15.53 2.17
CA ILE A 498 6.76 -16.04 0.82
C ILE A 498 7.25 -15.03 -0.22
N LYS A 499 6.97 -13.75 -0.02
CA LYS A 499 7.27 -12.72 -1.02
C LYS A 499 8.75 -12.39 -1.12
N ALA A 500 9.49 -12.32 -0.01
CA ALA A 500 10.90 -11.89 -0.05
C ALA A 500 11.79 -12.82 -0.90
N PRO A 501 11.70 -14.17 -0.78
CA PRO A 501 12.47 -15.08 -1.65
C PRO A 501 12.03 -15.02 -3.12
N LEU A 502 10.77 -14.67 -3.38
CA LEU A 502 10.19 -14.57 -4.71
C LEU A 502 10.64 -13.29 -5.42
N ILE A 503 10.66 -12.14 -4.71
CA ILE A 503 11.16 -10.86 -5.24
C ILE A 503 12.58 -11.02 -5.78
N GLY A 504 13.47 -11.66 -5.02
CA GLY A 504 14.84 -11.91 -5.46
C GLY A 504 14.92 -12.77 -6.73
N GLN A 505 14.01 -13.72 -6.93
CA GLN A 505 13.97 -14.54 -8.16
C GLN A 505 13.35 -13.78 -9.34
N LEU A 506 12.22 -13.12 -9.13
CA LEU A 506 11.56 -12.30 -10.13
C LEU A 506 12.48 -11.17 -10.62
N PHE A 507 13.24 -10.54 -9.72
CA PHE A 507 14.22 -9.53 -10.10
C PHE A 507 15.29 -10.08 -11.04
N ARG A 508 15.64 -11.37 -10.97
CA ARG A 508 16.61 -11.97 -11.89
C ARG A 508 16.01 -12.25 -13.26
N GLU A 509 14.77 -12.72 -13.28
CA GLU A 509 14.15 -13.27 -14.49
C GLU A 509 13.25 -12.28 -15.22
N MET A 510 12.80 -11.22 -14.55
CA MET A 510 11.77 -10.30 -15.03
C MET A 510 12.10 -8.82 -14.74
N TYR A 511 13.36 -8.46 -14.47
CA TYR A 511 13.75 -7.07 -14.18
C TYR A 511 13.19 -6.09 -15.21
N GLU A 512 13.40 -6.39 -16.49
CA GLU A 512 13.01 -5.55 -17.62
C GLU A 512 11.50 -5.55 -17.90
N ALA A 513 10.74 -6.47 -17.28
CA ALA A 513 9.29 -6.57 -17.48
C ALA A 513 8.50 -5.54 -16.65
N PHE A 514 9.12 -4.91 -15.65
CA PHE A 514 8.46 -3.97 -14.74
C PHE A 514 9.21 -2.62 -14.67
N PRO A 515 8.50 -1.50 -14.47
CA PRO A 515 9.12 -0.21 -14.22
C PRO A 515 10.00 -0.22 -12.97
N GLU A 516 11.11 0.52 -13.00
CA GLU A 516 12.04 0.66 -11.87
C GLU A 516 11.33 1.07 -10.57
N LYS A 517 10.35 1.98 -10.66
CA LYS A 517 9.56 2.44 -9.51
C LYS A 517 8.82 1.31 -8.79
N GLU A 518 8.30 0.31 -9.51
CA GLU A 518 7.63 -0.83 -8.89
C GLU A 518 8.61 -1.70 -8.11
N TRP A 519 9.82 -1.91 -8.67
CA TRP A 519 10.89 -2.62 -7.99
C TRP A 519 11.32 -1.91 -6.71
N VAL A 520 11.55 -0.61 -6.77
CA VAL A 520 11.90 0.21 -5.59
C VAL A 520 10.83 0.04 -4.52
N ASN A 521 9.56 0.22 -4.88
CA ASN A 521 8.44 0.14 -3.93
C ASN A 521 8.37 -1.23 -3.23
N ILE A 522 8.39 -2.33 -3.99
CA ILE A 522 8.20 -3.66 -3.42
C ILE A 522 9.41 -4.13 -2.59
N ILE A 523 10.62 -3.75 -3.01
CA ILE A 523 11.87 -4.10 -2.32
C ILE A 523 11.98 -3.33 -1.02
N VAL A 524 11.85 -2.00 -1.05
CA VAL A 524 11.94 -1.15 0.15
C VAL A 524 10.88 -1.51 1.18
N LYS A 525 9.64 -1.75 0.74
CA LYS A 525 8.57 -2.14 1.65
C LYS A 525 8.83 -3.50 2.30
N THR A 526 9.24 -4.49 1.52
CA THR A 526 9.56 -5.82 2.06
C THR A 526 10.77 -5.78 2.99
N ASP A 527 11.76 -4.95 2.67
CA ASP A 527 12.94 -4.73 3.51
C ASP A 527 12.56 -4.14 4.88
N ASN A 528 11.72 -3.11 4.90
CA ASN A 528 11.23 -2.50 6.14
C ASN A 528 10.47 -3.51 7.00
N GLU A 529 9.58 -4.31 6.41
CA GLU A 529 8.85 -5.35 7.13
C GLU A 529 9.79 -6.39 7.76
N VAL A 530 10.80 -6.87 7.01
CA VAL A 530 11.79 -7.82 7.55
C VAL A 530 12.61 -7.16 8.65
N SER A 531 13.02 -5.90 8.48
CA SER A 531 13.77 -5.13 9.49
C SER A 531 12.97 -4.93 10.77
N GLU A 532 11.68 -4.60 10.68
CA GLU A 532 10.78 -4.46 11.83
C GLU A 532 10.60 -5.81 12.55
N MET A 533 10.39 -6.89 11.81
CA MET A 533 10.29 -8.24 12.38
C MET A 533 11.58 -8.67 13.08
N LEU A 534 12.73 -8.32 12.50
CA LEU A 534 14.03 -8.52 13.14
C LEU A 534 14.08 -7.70 14.41
N GLN A 535 13.88 -6.38 14.37
CA GLN A 535 13.96 -5.50 15.53
C GLN A 535 13.08 -5.97 16.69
N GLY A 536 11.88 -6.49 16.41
CA GLY A 536 10.99 -7.10 17.41
C GLY A 536 11.53 -8.35 18.11
N MET A 537 12.66 -8.92 17.68
CA MET A 537 13.34 -10.03 18.36
C MET A 537 14.19 -9.58 19.55
N TRP A 538 14.33 -8.28 19.78
CA TRP A 538 15.06 -7.70 20.90
C TRP A 538 14.15 -6.82 21.77
N ASP A 539 14.37 -6.83 23.08
CA ASP A 539 13.70 -5.93 24.01
C ASP A 539 14.36 -4.54 24.07
N GLU A 540 13.77 -3.63 24.85
CA GLU A 540 14.29 -2.27 25.09
C GLU A 540 15.71 -2.23 25.69
N ASN A 541 16.20 -3.34 26.26
CA ASN A 541 17.54 -3.49 26.81
C ASN A 541 18.50 -4.21 25.84
N ASN A 542 18.12 -4.37 24.56
CA ASN A 542 18.83 -5.12 23.53
C ASN A 542 19.05 -6.60 23.87
N LYS A 543 18.22 -7.19 24.73
CA LYS A 543 18.27 -8.63 25.01
C LYS A 543 17.45 -9.37 23.96
N PHE A 544 18.02 -10.44 23.41
CA PHE A 544 17.31 -11.32 22.49
C PHE A 544 16.16 -12.04 23.22
N ILE A 545 14.94 -11.86 22.72
CA ILE A 545 13.70 -12.44 23.26
C ILE A 545 12.99 -13.37 22.25
N GLY A 546 13.56 -13.53 21.04
CA GLY A 546 13.00 -14.33 19.96
C GLY A 546 13.33 -15.83 20.01
N TRP A 547 12.82 -16.56 19.02
CA TRP A 547 13.21 -17.94 18.74
C TRP A 547 14.37 -17.94 17.74
N MET A 548 15.48 -18.63 18.03
CA MET A 548 16.67 -18.64 17.16
C MET A 548 16.36 -19.10 15.72
N SER A 549 15.53 -20.14 15.57
CA SER A 549 15.09 -20.62 14.25
C SER A 549 14.33 -19.57 13.43
N ARG A 550 13.54 -18.73 14.10
CA ARG A 550 12.84 -17.61 13.45
C ARG A 550 13.80 -16.48 13.10
N TYR A 551 14.76 -16.20 13.98
CA TYR A 551 15.81 -15.23 13.71
C TYR A 551 16.65 -15.60 12.47
N ASP A 552 17.06 -16.87 12.35
CA ASP A 552 17.78 -17.36 11.17
C ASP A 552 16.92 -17.26 9.91
N THR A 553 15.64 -17.58 10.00
CA THR A 553 14.70 -17.41 8.88
C THR A 553 14.63 -15.95 8.42
N LEU A 554 14.49 -14.99 9.35
CA LEU A 554 14.40 -13.57 9.00
C LEU A 554 15.69 -13.03 8.38
N ARG A 555 16.85 -13.48 8.87
CA ARG A 555 18.17 -13.16 8.26
C ARG A 555 18.25 -13.67 6.83
N ASP A 556 17.77 -14.89 6.58
CA ASP A 556 17.69 -15.46 5.23
C ASP A 556 16.77 -14.67 4.31
N LEU A 557 15.64 -14.17 4.81
CA LEU A 557 14.74 -13.31 4.04
C LEU A 557 15.42 -11.98 3.67
N LYS A 558 16.07 -11.34 4.64
CA LYS A 558 16.83 -10.08 4.42
C LYS A 558 17.86 -10.29 3.32
N ALA A 559 18.67 -11.35 3.41
CA ALA A 559 19.70 -11.73 2.43
C ALA A 559 19.14 -12.15 1.05
N SER A 560 17.83 -12.32 0.91
CA SER A 560 17.18 -12.69 -0.35
C SER A 560 16.71 -11.50 -1.17
N LEU A 561 16.69 -10.29 -0.60
CA LEU A 561 16.24 -9.07 -1.27
C LEU A 561 17.35 -8.48 -2.15
N PRO A 562 17.01 -7.90 -3.32
CA PRO A 562 17.96 -7.12 -4.12
C PRO A 562 18.37 -5.85 -3.38
N ASP A 563 19.67 -5.58 -3.35
CA ASP A 563 20.30 -4.50 -2.58
C ASP A 563 20.36 -3.15 -3.33
N VAL A 564 20.06 -3.16 -4.64
CA VAL A 564 20.23 -2.02 -5.57
C VAL A 564 19.50 -0.75 -5.13
N TYR A 565 18.44 -0.86 -4.33
CA TYR A 565 17.61 0.28 -3.88
C TYR A 565 17.66 0.52 -2.37
N LEU A 566 18.60 -0.11 -1.67
CA LEU A 566 18.63 -0.13 -0.20
C LEU A 566 19.93 0.52 0.31
N PRO A 567 19.93 1.83 0.60
CA PRO A 567 21.17 2.60 0.83
C PRO A 567 21.97 2.17 2.07
N ASN A 568 21.34 1.56 3.08
CA ASN A 568 22.00 1.10 4.31
C ASN A 568 22.13 -0.43 4.41
N TYR A 569 21.81 -1.14 3.32
CA TYR A 569 21.60 -2.57 3.35
C TYR A 569 22.80 -3.36 3.90
N TRP A 570 24.00 -3.03 3.45
CA TRP A 570 25.22 -3.68 3.93
C TRP A 570 25.49 -3.44 5.42
N SER A 571 25.26 -2.22 5.92
CA SER A 571 25.49 -1.88 7.33
C SER A 571 24.58 -2.69 8.26
N GLU A 572 23.37 -2.98 7.81
CA GLU A 572 22.42 -3.82 8.55
C GLU A 572 22.76 -5.30 8.43
N LEU A 573 22.98 -5.78 7.21
CA LEU A 573 23.25 -7.18 6.93
C LEU A 573 24.58 -7.66 7.53
N SER A 574 25.64 -6.85 7.51
CA SER A 574 26.95 -7.22 8.05
C SER A 574 26.92 -7.62 9.52
N LYS A 575 26.03 -7.01 10.32
CA LYS A 575 25.76 -7.38 11.71
C LYS A 575 25.13 -8.78 11.82
N MET A 576 24.43 -9.19 10.78
CA MET A 576 23.77 -10.48 10.64
C MET A 576 24.65 -11.53 9.98
N LEU A 577 25.91 -11.23 9.62
CA LEU A 577 26.87 -12.25 9.15
C LEU A 577 27.51 -13.03 10.30
N PHE A 578 27.20 -12.67 11.55
CA PHE A 578 27.71 -13.34 12.73
C PHE A 578 26.57 -13.98 13.52
N LEU A 579 26.83 -15.20 13.97
CA LEU A 579 26.04 -15.86 14.99
C LEU A 579 26.18 -15.10 16.34
N PRO A 580 25.25 -15.25 17.28
CA PRO A 580 25.32 -14.60 18.60
C PRO A 580 26.59 -14.91 19.41
N ASN A 581 27.28 -16.02 19.08
CA ASN A 581 28.54 -16.43 19.68
C ASN A 581 29.78 -15.80 19.01
N GLY A 582 29.59 -14.89 18.04
CA GLY A 582 30.65 -14.17 17.34
C GLY A 582 31.28 -14.91 16.16
N TYR A 583 30.83 -16.13 15.84
CA TYR A 583 31.32 -16.86 14.66
C TYR A 583 30.59 -16.43 13.39
N PRO A 584 31.27 -16.34 12.24
CA PRO A 584 30.62 -16.13 10.96
C PRO A 584 29.56 -17.18 10.63
N ASP A 585 28.42 -16.73 10.13
CA ASP A 585 27.35 -17.59 9.66
C ASP A 585 27.51 -17.86 8.16
N ILE A 586 28.09 -19.03 7.87
CA ILE A 586 28.34 -19.49 6.50
C ILE A 586 27.03 -19.65 5.71
N HIS A 587 25.90 -19.97 6.36
CA HIS A 587 24.63 -20.16 5.65
C HIS A 587 24.13 -18.84 5.06
N VAL A 588 24.11 -17.79 5.88
CA VAL A 588 23.72 -16.45 5.44
C VAL A 588 24.70 -15.94 4.38
N CYS A 589 26.01 -16.15 4.56
CA CYS A 589 27.01 -15.77 3.56
C CYS A 589 26.81 -16.47 2.19
N ARG A 590 26.36 -17.73 2.14
CA ARG A 590 26.01 -18.40 0.87
C ARG A 590 24.81 -17.75 0.18
N LYS A 591 23.82 -17.28 0.94
CA LYS A 591 22.63 -16.59 0.40
C LYS A 591 22.98 -15.21 -0.14
N VAL A 592 23.84 -14.50 0.58
CA VAL A 592 24.46 -13.25 0.15
C VAL A 592 25.10 -13.39 -1.23
N VAL A 593 25.93 -14.42 -1.42
CA VAL A 593 26.57 -14.75 -2.71
C VAL A 593 25.54 -14.98 -3.83
N LYS A 594 24.35 -15.50 -3.52
CA LYS A 594 23.29 -15.77 -4.52
C LYS A 594 22.58 -14.51 -5.02
N ASN A 595 22.44 -13.47 -4.19
CA ASN A 595 21.44 -12.41 -4.44
C ASN A 595 21.99 -10.99 -4.65
N PHE A 596 23.26 -10.68 -4.34
CA PHE A 596 23.78 -9.30 -4.49
C PHE A 596 24.13 -8.87 -5.90
N ARG A 597 23.80 -7.60 -6.17
CA ARG A 597 23.89 -6.97 -7.49
C ARG A 597 24.36 -5.51 -7.46
N SER A 598 24.38 -4.82 -6.31
CA SER A 598 24.97 -3.47 -6.28
C SER A 598 26.49 -3.52 -6.14
N VAL A 599 27.17 -2.56 -6.78
CA VAL A 599 28.62 -2.36 -6.72
C VAL A 599 29.09 -2.25 -5.27
N GLY A 600 28.45 -1.38 -4.48
CA GLY A 600 28.86 -1.10 -3.09
C GLY A 600 28.75 -2.32 -2.17
N THR A 601 27.69 -3.12 -2.26
CA THR A 601 27.58 -4.34 -1.44
C THR A 601 28.59 -5.39 -1.84
N ILE A 602 28.88 -5.53 -3.14
CA ILE A 602 29.91 -6.46 -3.63
C ILE A 602 31.29 -6.06 -3.10
N GLU A 603 31.66 -4.78 -3.17
CA GLU A 603 32.93 -4.27 -2.63
C GLU A 603 33.06 -4.57 -1.14
N ASN A 604 32.03 -4.23 -0.35
CA ASN A 604 32.06 -4.45 1.08
C ASN A 604 32.06 -5.95 1.46
N PHE A 605 31.35 -6.80 0.71
CA PHE A 605 31.38 -8.25 0.94
C PHE A 605 32.74 -8.85 0.58
N LEU A 606 33.41 -8.37 -0.47
CA LEU A 606 34.79 -8.77 -0.78
C LEU A 606 35.76 -8.36 0.33
N GLU A 607 35.64 -7.15 0.89
CA GLU A 607 36.42 -6.71 2.06
C GLU A 607 36.17 -7.59 3.29
N TYR A 608 34.92 -7.98 3.53
CA TYR A 608 34.56 -8.93 4.57
C TYR A 608 35.23 -10.30 4.36
N LEU A 609 35.17 -10.86 3.15
CA LEU A 609 35.79 -12.15 2.83
C LEU A 609 37.32 -12.10 2.96
N LEU A 610 37.95 -10.98 2.63
CA LEU A 610 39.38 -10.75 2.86
C LEU A 610 39.73 -10.71 4.36
N THR A 611 38.84 -10.16 5.17
CA THR A 611 39.01 -10.09 6.63
C THR A 611 38.77 -11.44 7.30
N TYR A 612 37.91 -12.30 6.72
CA TYR A 612 37.54 -13.62 7.25
C TYR A 612 37.75 -14.77 6.24
N PRO A 613 39.00 -15.16 5.92
CA PRO A 613 39.30 -16.15 4.87
C PRO A 613 38.66 -17.52 5.07
N VAL A 614 38.48 -17.96 6.32
CA VAL A 614 37.86 -19.27 6.67
C VAL A 614 36.40 -19.38 6.21
N VAL A 615 35.68 -18.26 6.14
CA VAL A 615 34.28 -18.20 5.67
C VAL A 615 34.23 -18.48 4.18
N MET A 616 35.17 -17.91 3.43
CA MET A 616 35.29 -18.09 2.00
C MET A 616 35.63 -19.54 1.65
N GLU A 617 36.59 -20.16 2.35
CA GLU A 617 36.94 -21.58 2.21
C GLU A 617 35.71 -22.49 2.33
N HIS A 618 34.85 -22.22 3.32
CA HIS A 618 33.63 -22.99 3.52
C HIS A 618 32.57 -22.73 2.45
N ILE A 619 32.53 -21.56 1.82
CA ILE A 619 31.59 -21.24 0.73
C ILE A 619 32.09 -21.86 -0.58
N SER A 620 33.37 -21.72 -0.90
CA SER A 620 33.97 -22.16 -2.16
C SER A 620 33.98 -23.68 -2.31
N THR A 621 34.19 -24.42 -1.21
CA THR A 621 34.23 -25.89 -1.19
C THR A 621 32.87 -26.56 -1.30
N SER A 622 31.77 -25.80 -1.11
CA SER A 622 30.44 -26.38 -0.90
C SER A 622 29.32 -25.79 -1.77
N ASP A 623 29.57 -24.68 -2.48
CA ASP A 623 28.55 -24.00 -3.26
C ASP A 623 29.08 -23.50 -4.61
N SER A 624 28.90 -24.28 -5.68
CA SER A 624 29.38 -23.97 -7.04
C SER A 624 28.92 -22.61 -7.61
N ARG A 625 27.91 -21.97 -6.99
CA ARG A 625 27.38 -20.65 -7.38
C ARG A 625 28.28 -19.49 -6.96
N TRP A 626 29.32 -19.73 -6.16
CA TRP A 626 30.34 -18.74 -5.82
C TRP A 626 31.04 -18.19 -7.09
N ARG A 627 31.17 -19.02 -8.13
CA ARG A 627 31.72 -18.61 -9.44
C ARG A 627 30.88 -17.51 -10.09
N ASP A 628 29.57 -17.64 -10.09
CA ASP A 628 28.67 -16.65 -10.68
C ASP A 628 28.77 -15.30 -9.97
N PHE A 629 29.06 -15.30 -8.65
CA PHE A 629 29.29 -14.06 -7.90
C PHE A 629 30.54 -13.33 -8.38
N PHE A 630 31.67 -14.01 -8.59
CA PHE A 630 32.88 -13.34 -9.08
C PHE A 630 32.76 -12.89 -10.54
N ILE A 631 32.05 -13.64 -11.38
CA ILE A 631 31.72 -13.20 -12.75
C ILE A 631 30.91 -11.89 -12.68
N ARG A 632 29.88 -11.83 -11.82
CA ARG A 632 29.11 -10.59 -11.60
C ARG A 632 29.98 -9.46 -11.06
N ALA A 633 30.82 -9.72 -10.06
CA ALA A 633 31.73 -8.73 -9.48
C ALA A 633 32.69 -8.17 -10.54
N GLN A 634 33.21 -9.02 -11.43
CA GLN A 634 34.10 -8.61 -12.52
C GLN A 634 33.41 -7.71 -13.56
N HIS A 635 32.11 -7.92 -13.78
CA HIS A 635 31.31 -7.07 -14.67
C HIS A 635 30.92 -5.74 -14.04
N LEU A 636 30.74 -5.69 -12.72
CA LEU A 636 30.22 -4.54 -11.98
C LEU A 636 31.30 -3.62 -11.41
N LEU A 637 32.48 -4.15 -11.07
CA LEU A 637 33.59 -3.37 -10.52
C LEU A 637 34.49 -2.83 -11.63
N GLU A 638 34.66 -1.50 -11.67
CA GLU A 638 35.61 -0.84 -12.58
C GLU A 638 37.07 -1.18 -12.23
N ASP A 639 37.37 -1.34 -10.93
CA ASP A 639 38.67 -1.71 -10.41
C ASP A 639 38.85 -3.25 -10.37
N ARG A 640 39.29 -3.80 -11.49
CA ARG A 640 39.62 -5.23 -11.62
C ARG A 640 40.83 -5.65 -10.77
N GLU A 641 41.69 -4.72 -10.36
CA GLU A 641 42.91 -5.01 -9.61
C GLU A 641 42.58 -5.38 -8.16
N ARG A 642 41.67 -4.66 -7.50
CA ARG A 642 41.15 -5.03 -6.16
C ARG A 642 40.47 -6.38 -6.15
N LEU A 643 39.65 -6.68 -7.16
CA LEU A 643 39.01 -7.99 -7.31
C LEU A 643 40.07 -9.09 -7.51
N GLN A 644 41.08 -8.85 -8.33
CA GLN A 644 42.19 -9.77 -8.54
C GLN A 644 43.03 -9.98 -7.28
N ILE A 645 43.30 -8.93 -6.50
CA ILE A 645 43.99 -9.03 -5.20
C ILE A 645 43.14 -9.84 -4.22
N ALA A 646 41.84 -9.59 -4.16
CA ALA A 646 40.93 -10.32 -3.28
C ALA A 646 40.92 -11.81 -3.64
N ILE A 647 40.65 -12.13 -4.91
CA ILE A 647 40.70 -13.50 -5.44
C ILE A 647 42.08 -14.14 -5.18
N ARG A 648 43.18 -13.43 -5.47
CA ARG A 648 44.54 -13.95 -5.33
C ARG A 648 44.90 -14.22 -3.87
N SER A 649 44.60 -13.30 -2.95
CA SER A 649 44.89 -13.48 -1.52
C SER A 649 44.06 -14.62 -0.93
N ILE A 650 42.79 -14.74 -1.36
CA ILE A 650 41.87 -15.81 -0.95
C ILE A 650 42.30 -17.19 -1.47
N TYR A 651 42.69 -17.27 -2.74
CA TYR A 651 43.05 -18.55 -3.37
C TYR A 651 44.49 -18.98 -3.09
N LEU A 652 45.43 -18.05 -2.97
CA LEU A 652 46.86 -18.37 -2.98
C LEU A 652 47.50 -18.23 -1.63
N ASP A 653 47.18 -17.20 -0.86
CA ASP A 653 47.88 -16.99 0.41
C ASP A 653 47.40 -18.03 1.43
N HIS A 654 46.12 -18.42 1.42
CA HIS A 654 45.60 -19.44 2.34
C HIS A 654 46.00 -20.89 1.99
N LEU A 655 46.08 -21.24 0.69
CA LEU A 655 46.53 -22.57 0.26
C LEU A 655 48.03 -22.82 0.49
N PHE A 656 48.83 -21.75 0.56
CA PHE A 656 50.28 -21.84 0.72
C PHE A 656 50.78 -21.32 2.09
N GLU A 657 49.88 -20.93 2.99
CA GLU A 657 50.20 -20.52 4.36
C GLU A 657 50.89 -21.67 5.13
N GLU A 658 52.10 -21.40 5.62
CA GLU A 658 52.94 -22.37 6.33
C GLU A 658 52.24 -22.84 7.62
N GLY A 659 51.85 -24.12 7.67
CA GLY A 659 51.40 -24.78 8.90
C GLY A 659 50.06 -25.51 8.84
N ARG A 660 49.26 -25.38 7.76
CA ARG A 660 48.09 -26.23 7.55
C ARG A 660 48.43 -27.44 6.69
N ASN A 661 48.63 -28.59 7.35
CA ASN A 661 48.61 -29.89 6.70
C ASN A 661 47.15 -30.26 6.36
N HIS A 662 46.58 -29.63 5.35
CA HIS A 662 45.45 -30.26 4.68
C HIS A 662 46.04 -31.28 3.70
N ASP A 663 45.72 -32.56 3.89
CA ASP A 663 45.87 -33.64 2.90
C ASP A 663 44.90 -33.40 1.72
N GLU A 664 44.86 -32.18 1.21
CA GLU A 664 44.02 -31.77 0.09
C GLU A 664 44.54 -32.45 -1.16
N SER A 665 43.69 -33.27 -1.78
CA SER A 665 43.98 -33.97 -3.02
C SER A 665 44.64 -33.02 -4.05
N PRO A 666 45.71 -33.44 -4.74
CA PRO A 666 46.36 -32.64 -5.79
C PRO A 666 45.35 -32.08 -6.80
N TRP A 667 44.31 -32.85 -7.13
CA TRP A 667 43.24 -32.44 -8.02
C TRP A 667 42.44 -31.23 -7.52
N HIS A 668 42.28 -31.07 -6.21
CA HIS A 668 41.62 -29.90 -5.62
C HIS A 668 42.42 -28.62 -5.87
N LEU A 669 43.76 -28.69 -5.79
CA LEU A 669 44.63 -27.55 -6.12
C LEU A 669 44.60 -27.24 -7.61
N ALA A 670 44.58 -28.25 -8.49
CA ALA A 670 44.45 -28.00 -9.94
C ALA A 670 43.09 -27.36 -10.29
N ASP A 671 41.98 -27.87 -9.74
CA ASP A 671 40.65 -27.27 -9.94
C ASP A 671 40.58 -25.84 -9.37
N THR A 672 41.36 -25.56 -8.33
CA THR A 672 41.48 -24.22 -7.74
C THR A 672 42.20 -23.24 -8.67
N VAL A 673 43.31 -23.65 -9.29
CA VAL A 673 44.01 -22.85 -10.30
C VAL A 673 43.12 -22.63 -11.52
N ASP A 674 42.47 -23.68 -12.02
CA ASP A 674 41.52 -23.58 -13.14
C ASP A 674 40.42 -22.54 -12.85
N ASN A 675 39.84 -22.57 -11.64
CA ASN A 675 38.82 -21.61 -11.24
C ASN A 675 39.38 -20.17 -11.12
N TYR A 676 40.59 -19.99 -10.60
CA TYR A 676 41.25 -18.68 -10.52
C TYR A 676 41.46 -18.08 -11.92
N GLU A 677 41.97 -18.85 -12.86
CA GLU A 677 42.28 -18.38 -14.21
C GLU A 677 41.00 -18.12 -15.01
N LEU A 678 39.97 -18.95 -14.80
CA LEU A 678 38.65 -18.78 -15.38
C LEU A 678 37.95 -17.49 -14.91
N ILE A 679 38.16 -17.09 -13.66
CA ILE A 679 37.58 -15.87 -13.10
C ILE A 679 38.40 -14.64 -13.49
N THR A 680 39.72 -14.73 -13.49
CA THR A 680 40.59 -13.60 -13.83
C THR A 680 40.71 -13.38 -15.34
N GLY A 681 40.36 -14.39 -16.15
CA GLY A 681 40.54 -14.40 -17.60
C GLY A 681 42.01 -14.40 -18.01
N LYS A 682 42.93 -14.76 -17.10
CA LYS A 682 44.37 -14.78 -17.31
C LYS A 682 44.95 -16.07 -16.77
N GLN A 683 45.81 -16.70 -17.57
CA GLN A 683 46.65 -17.79 -17.10
C GLN A 683 47.75 -17.26 -16.17
N ASP A 684 48.03 -17.97 -15.07
CA ASP A 684 49.03 -17.58 -14.07
C ASP A 684 50.08 -18.69 -13.93
N ASP A 685 51.11 -18.60 -14.78
CA ASP A 685 52.14 -19.62 -14.90
C ASP A 685 52.98 -19.76 -13.61
N ASP A 686 53.19 -18.68 -12.86
CA ASP A 686 53.89 -18.69 -11.57
C ASP A 686 53.10 -19.48 -10.53
N LEU A 687 51.78 -19.28 -10.49
CA LEU A 687 50.88 -20.05 -9.64
C LEU A 687 50.89 -21.54 -9.99
N ARG A 688 50.72 -21.88 -11.27
CA ARG A 688 50.78 -23.27 -11.73
C ARG A 688 52.10 -23.92 -11.32
N GLU A 689 53.21 -23.19 -11.43
CA GLU A 689 54.53 -23.67 -11.04
C GLU A 689 54.66 -23.86 -9.53
N ARG A 690 54.08 -22.98 -8.71
CA ARG A 690 54.04 -23.14 -7.24
C ARG A 690 53.24 -24.37 -6.81
N VAL A 691 52.10 -24.65 -7.44
CA VAL A 691 51.30 -25.86 -7.19
C VAL A 691 52.09 -27.11 -7.57
N VAL A 692 52.73 -27.10 -8.74
CA VAL A 692 53.63 -28.18 -9.18
C VAL A 692 54.75 -28.39 -8.18
N ARG A 693 55.46 -27.33 -7.75
CA ARG A 693 56.57 -27.43 -6.78
C ARG A 693 56.12 -27.99 -5.42
N LYS A 694 54.96 -27.56 -4.92
CA LYS A 694 54.40 -28.06 -3.65
C LYS A 694 54.06 -29.56 -3.71
N TYR A 695 53.54 -30.04 -4.83
CA TYR A 695 53.16 -31.45 -4.99
C TYR A 695 54.29 -32.36 -5.46
N TYR A 696 55.21 -31.86 -6.30
CA TYR A 696 56.40 -32.61 -6.72
C TYR A 696 57.38 -32.85 -5.56
N ALA A 697 57.28 -32.09 -4.47
CA ALA A 697 58.00 -32.32 -3.22
C ALA A 697 57.50 -33.56 -2.45
N LYS A 698 56.30 -34.09 -2.77
CA LYS A 698 55.79 -35.34 -2.18
C LYS A 698 56.35 -36.57 -2.93
N PRO A 699 56.63 -37.69 -2.23
CA PRO A 699 57.09 -38.93 -2.85
C PRO A 699 55.93 -39.67 -3.54
N GLU A 700 55.47 -39.13 -4.67
CA GLU A 700 54.39 -39.70 -5.49
C GLU A 700 54.92 -40.30 -6.80
N ASP A 701 54.14 -41.19 -7.42
CA ASP A 701 54.45 -41.89 -8.69
C ASP A 701 54.66 -40.90 -9.85
N GLU A 702 55.71 -41.11 -10.65
CA GLU A 702 56.04 -40.30 -11.83
C GLU A 702 54.91 -40.27 -12.87
N ALA A 703 54.12 -41.35 -12.98
CA ALA A 703 52.96 -41.38 -13.87
C ALA A 703 51.86 -40.40 -13.42
N PHE A 704 51.66 -40.30 -12.09
CA PHE A 704 50.70 -39.37 -11.50
C PHE A 704 51.15 -37.91 -11.66
N LYS A 705 52.43 -37.63 -11.40
CA LYS A 705 53.03 -36.31 -11.59
C LYS A 705 52.88 -35.80 -13.03
N LYS A 706 53.09 -36.68 -14.01
CA LYS A 706 52.91 -36.37 -15.43
C LYS A 706 51.46 -36.06 -15.80
N ASP A 707 50.50 -36.85 -15.30
CA ASP A 707 49.06 -36.62 -15.54
C ASP A 707 48.58 -35.30 -14.90
N PHE A 708 49.04 -35.03 -13.68
CA PHE A 708 48.76 -33.79 -12.96
C PHE A 708 49.31 -32.55 -13.71
N TYR A 709 50.56 -32.62 -14.16
CA TYR A 709 51.19 -31.56 -14.95
C TYR A 709 50.45 -31.32 -16.28
N ASN A 710 50.05 -32.39 -16.97
CA ASN A 710 49.27 -32.28 -18.21
C ASN A 710 47.91 -31.62 -17.97
N ARG A 711 47.21 -31.94 -16.88
CA ARG A 711 45.93 -31.27 -16.58
C ARG A 711 46.09 -29.79 -16.29
N LEU A 712 47.15 -29.41 -15.58
CA LEU A 712 47.45 -28.01 -15.27
C LEU A 712 47.87 -27.21 -16.51
N TYR A 713 48.60 -27.79 -17.46
CA TYR A 713 49.23 -27.03 -18.55
C TYR A 713 48.70 -27.33 -19.97
N LEU A 714 47.98 -28.43 -20.20
CA LEU A 714 47.61 -28.91 -21.54
C LEU A 714 46.10 -28.98 -21.81
N LYS A 715 45.25 -28.25 -21.06
CA LYS A 715 43.85 -28.01 -21.47
C LYS A 715 43.80 -27.04 -22.65
N GLU A 716 44.19 -27.51 -23.84
CA GLU A 716 43.77 -26.91 -25.09
C GLU A 716 42.30 -27.32 -25.36
N GLU A 717 41.48 -26.36 -25.80
CA GLU A 717 40.18 -26.53 -26.49
C GLU A 717 38.82 -26.51 -25.72
N SER A 718 38.66 -25.85 -24.57
CA SER A 718 37.28 -25.64 -24.03
C SER A 718 36.94 -24.25 -23.47
N LEU A 719 37.71 -23.22 -23.80
CA LEU A 719 37.46 -21.83 -23.38
C LEU A 719 37.28 -20.86 -24.56
N SER A 720 36.65 -21.33 -25.65
CA SER A 720 36.11 -20.47 -26.72
C SER A 720 34.62 -20.20 -26.51
#